data_AF-A0A9P7UP09-F1
#
_entry.id   AF-A0A9P7UP09-F1
#
_cell.length_a   1.000
_cell.length_b   1.000
_cell.length_c   1.000
_cell.angle_alpha   90.00
_cell.angle_beta   90.00
_cell.angle_gamma   90.00
#
_symmetry.space_group_name_H-M   'P 1'
#
loop_
_entity.id
_entity.type
_entity.pdbx_description
1 polymer ?
#
loop_
_entity_poly.entity_id
_entity_poly.type
_entity_poly.pdbx_seq_one_letter_code
_entity_poly.pdbx_strand_id
1 'polypeptide(L)'
;MPQDSRPSHTNSSSSNEERKAYQTGTQSRNPIHLRLYKVLGTNFDDQATREALQTLSELYATNGSSTEGAAAGEDGRSRGESSLGKPSPVYVESTPGETAARARKHLKRDMEKQLAEGSHQFLEVFKELDSRLATLQNHVAFMHKCCDEAEKQLQSTNEASKALLEKAGSLREERQGVQTKQSIISLFLSRFTLTEEEIQAVTSRDVPVGKEFFAAMDKTEQIREDCRVLMTGEDGPTKAGLDIIASTSSYLEQGYERIFRWCSYEFVQVGRDAQLEISPTMREAVTRLRKRPELLTEALSSLSQTRQSALQSHFLTALTRGGPSGLPRPIELHAHDPMRYVGDMLAWVHQSIAAEREFLESLFGVKSDGRMVGSARIFREKNSEEEEWMKELMDLAVKRLCVPLQGRIQQTIRSQESSIVLYKIANLLQFYVVTMKNTIGPDAVLCKVLTETTDLAYQTFFDSIEAQCRALLRIGLDNEDPSVTPPIPILDHTQILREVMSVYQSSLLGDEDTEEQVAGFKKALDIMVDPAIEMCINAAEQKKVIKPRWDIQVFVLNCLSYLLSVIEPFEFTKAKQAVVQEAIDSRVAILIEEHYHEIMMDAGLEEIALTCEKHDDSEPLSRVFATQPQQLQAGLRSFSRWLSMSDVVQSPRLSYLTVQRLQTKIHHAALAKMAKTYENICEQVRRKENKYEAASTLLGSERPFGQVGLVWQIFGLQEDGDEETR
;
A
#
# COMPACT_ATOMS: atom_id res chain seq x y z
N MET A 1 -66.71 5.18 19.14
CA MET A 1 -67.30 3.91 18.68
C MET A 1 -66.20 2.86 18.69
N PRO A 2 -66.23 1.84 19.58
CA PRO A 2 -67.11 1.68 20.74
C PRO A 2 -66.84 2.67 21.91
N GLN A 3 -66.31 2.18 23.05
CA GLN A 3 -66.85 2.30 24.44
C GLN A 3 -65.72 1.95 25.47
N ASP A 4 -65.77 2.07 26.80
CA ASP A 4 -66.69 2.66 27.83
C ASP A 4 -65.93 2.72 29.21
N SER A 5 -66.39 3.35 30.31
CA SER A 5 -67.44 4.36 30.50
C SER A 5 -67.18 5.26 31.73
N ARG A 6 -67.49 6.56 31.56
CA ARG A 6 -67.95 7.60 32.52
C ARG A 6 -67.24 7.95 33.87
N PRO A 7 -67.37 9.22 34.35
CA PRO A 7 -66.62 9.74 35.50
C PRO A 7 -67.47 10.50 36.58
N SER A 8 -66.75 11.21 37.47
CA SER A 8 -67.09 12.47 38.18
C SER A 8 -68.02 12.47 39.41
N HIS A 9 -67.57 13.15 40.48
CA HIS A 9 -68.16 14.35 41.14
C HIS A 9 -67.20 14.77 42.28
N THR A 10 -66.48 15.90 42.32
CA THR A 10 -66.83 17.35 42.35
C THR A 10 -67.48 17.89 43.63
N ASN A 11 -66.62 18.42 44.51
CA ASN A 11 -66.68 19.75 45.15
C ASN A 11 -67.79 20.16 46.18
N SER A 12 -67.32 20.30 47.43
CA SER A 12 -67.22 21.55 48.22
C SER A 12 -68.44 22.33 48.75
N SER A 13 -68.39 22.62 50.06
CA SER A 13 -68.50 23.95 50.72
C SER A 13 -69.71 24.34 51.60
N SER A 14 -69.45 25.32 52.49
CA SER A 14 -70.33 26.21 53.30
C SER A 14 -71.18 25.68 54.47
N SER A 15 -70.59 25.75 55.67
CA SER A 15 -70.96 26.61 56.84
C SER A 15 -72.42 26.95 57.26
N ASN A 16 -72.59 26.96 58.60
CA ASN A 16 -73.43 27.81 59.49
C ASN A 16 -74.83 27.36 60.01
N GLU A 17 -74.86 27.20 61.35
CA GLU A 17 -75.75 27.84 62.36
C GLU A 17 -77.13 27.32 62.83
N GLU A 18 -77.38 27.64 64.13
CA GLU A 18 -78.63 27.77 64.92
C GLU A 18 -79.43 26.57 65.54
N ARG A 19 -79.16 26.33 66.84
CA ARG A 19 -80.03 26.50 68.04
C ARG A 19 -81.49 25.93 68.14
N LYS A 20 -81.72 25.19 69.25
CA LYS A 20 -82.89 25.22 70.22
C LYS A 20 -84.29 24.77 69.71
N ALA A 21 -85.20 24.09 70.45
CA ALA A 21 -85.39 23.81 71.89
C ALA A 21 -86.64 22.89 72.18
N TYR A 22 -87.00 22.72 73.47
CA TYR A 22 -88.29 22.24 74.09
C TYR A 22 -88.56 20.71 74.12
N GLN A 23 -88.62 20.03 75.31
CA GLN A 23 -89.71 19.88 76.33
C GLN A 23 -90.85 18.90 75.91
N THR A 24 -91.55 18.11 76.74
CA THR A 24 -91.56 17.72 78.19
C THR A 24 -92.48 16.47 78.39
N GLY A 25 -92.44 15.78 79.54
CA GLY A 25 -93.38 14.67 79.81
C GLY A 25 -93.36 14.00 81.21
N THR A 26 -93.94 14.67 82.22
CA THR A 26 -94.84 14.14 83.30
C THR A 26 -94.63 12.73 83.90
N GLN A 27 -94.59 12.51 85.23
CA GLN A 27 -95.68 12.78 86.21
C GLN A 27 -95.19 12.80 87.68
N SER A 28 -95.94 13.49 88.55
CA SER A 28 -95.73 13.57 90.00
C SER A 28 -96.79 12.80 90.78
N ARG A 29 -96.43 12.11 91.89
CA ARG A 29 -97.37 11.70 92.95
C ARG A 29 -96.74 11.78 94.34
N ASN A 30 -97.41 12.50 95.24
CA ASN A 30 -96.98 12.72 96.63
C ASN A 30 -97.35 11.54 97.54
N PRO A 31 -96.45 11.05 98.42
CA PRO A 31 -96.63 9.81 99.19
C PRO A 31 -97.63 9.90 100.37
N ILE A 32 -98.11 11.09 100.71
CA ILE A 32 -98.98 11.32 101.87
C ILE A 32 -100.41 10.76 101.64
N HIS A 33 -100.90 10.79 100.41
CA HIS A 33 -102.25 10.31 100.07
C HIS A 33 -102.42 8.79 100.27
N LEU A 34 -101.36 8.00 100.06
CA LEU A 34 -101.37 6.55 100.27
C LEU A 34 -101.36 6.16 101.76
N ARG A 35 -100.74 6.98 102.62
CA ARG A 35 -100.72 6.73 104.07
C ARG A 35 -102.04 7.12 104.75
N LEU A 36 -102.73 8.15 104.28
CA LEU A 36 -104.06 8.52 104.78
C LEU A 36 -105.13 7.47 104.45
N TYR A 37 -105.10 6.89 103.24
CA TYR A 37 -106.09 5.87 102.83
C TYR A 37 -105.98 4.56 103.62
N LYS A 38 -104.79 4.21 104.13
CA LYS A 38 -104.54 2.96 104.88
C LYS A 38 -104.85 3.05 106.38
N VAL A 39 -105.10 4.25 106.93
CA VAL A 39 -105.34 4.47 108.37
C VAL A 39 -106.83 4.69 108.69
N LEU A 40 -107.66 5.01 107.70
CA LEU A 40 -109.10 5.30 107.87
C LEU A 40 -110.04 4.18 107.38
N GLY A 41 -109.52 3.10 106.80
CA GLY A 41 -110.28 1.91 106.38
C GLY A 41 -110.10 0.75 107.36
N THR A 42 -110.93 0.69 108.40
CA THR A 42 -110.82 -0.28 109.50
C THR A 42 -111.33 -1.67 109.16
N ASN A 43 -110.63 -2.70 109.65
CA ASN A 43 -111.21 -3.81 110.43
C ASN A 43 -110.09 -4.53 111.21
N PHE A 44 -110.33 -4.86 112.48
CA PHE A 44 -109.33 -5.48 113.38
C PHE A 44 -109.19 -7.00 113.16
N ASP A 45 -108.90 -7.38 111.91
CA ASP A 45 -108.65 -8.78 111.50
C ASP A 45 -107.53 -8.89 110.45
N ASP A 46 -106.76 -7.82 110.24
CA ASP A 46 -105.66 -7.76 109.27
C ASP A 46 -104.44 -8.57 109.77
N GLN A 47 -103.85 -9.35 108.86
CA GLN A 47 -102.74 -10.30 109.09
C GLN A 47 -101.57 -9.64 109.85
N ALA A 48 -101.24 -8.40 109.49
CA ALA A 48 -100.18 -7.62 110.13
C ALA A 48 -100.40 -7.35 111.63
N THR A 49 -101.66 -7.31 112.10
CA THR A 49 -101.94 -7.13 113.54
C THR A 49 -101.83 -8.45 114.32
N ARG A 50 -102.12 -9.61 113.69
CA ARG A 50 -101.81 -10.92 114.27
C ARG A 50 -100.30 -11.17 114.35
N GLU A 51 -99.56 -10.84 113.31
CA GLU A 51 -98.09 -10.97 113.29
C GLU A 51 -97.42 -10.05 114.32
N ALA A 52 -97.91 -8.82 114.50
CA ALA A 52 -97.46 -7.91 115.56
C ALA A 52 -97.75 -8.44 116.99
N LEU A 53 -98.84 -9.19 117.18
CA LEU A 53 -99.18 -9.80 118.47
C LEU A 53 -98.39 -11.10 118.74
N GLN A 54 -98.10 -11.89 117.70
CA GLN A 54 -97.23 -13.07 117.81
C GLN A 54 -95.78 -12.68 118.13
N THR A 55 -95.22 -11.72 117.41
CA THR A 55 -93.86 -11.21 117.68
C THR A 55 -93.72 -10.60 119.09
N LEU A 56 -94.78 -9.97 119.62
CA LEU A 56 -94.83 -9.54 121.03
C LEU A 56 -94.91 -10.69 122.04
N SER A 57 -95.43 -11.85 121.65
CA SER A 57 -95.48 -13.03 122.53
C SER A 57 -94.15 -13.76 122.62
N GLU A 58 -93.40 -13.85 121.52
CA GLU A 58 -92.08 -14.49 121.48
C GLU A 58 -91.03 -13.71 122.29
N LEU A 59 -91.07 -12.37 122.24
CA LEU A 59 -90.09 -11.48 122.87
C LEU A 59 -90.05 -11.50 124.41
N TYR A 60 -91.03 -12.11 125.08
CA TYR A 60 -91.12 -12.16 126.55
C TYR A 60 -91.09 -13.59 127.13
N ALA A 61 -90.95 -14.64 126.32
CA ALA A 61 -91.25 -16.02 126.73
C ALA A 61 -90.06 -16.86 127.25
N THR A 62 -88.79 -16.52 126.97
CA THR A 62 -87.66 -17.43 127.23
C THR A 62 -86.42 -16.77 127.81
N ASN A 63 -85.99 -17.25 128.98
CA ASN A 63 -84.65 -17.06 129.54
C ASN A 63 -84.22 -18.39 130.21
N GLY A 64 -83.13 -19.00 129.76
CA GLY A 64 -82.64 -20.29 130.27
C GLY A 64 -81.25 -20.64 129.71
N SER A 65 -80.36 -21.13 130.58
CA SER A 65 -78.96 -21.50 130.29
C SER A 65 -78.84 -22.89 129.61
N SER A 66 -77.69 -23.45 129.19
CA SER A 66 -76.30 -23.32 129.68
C SER A 66 -75.25 -24.02 128.76
N THR A 67 -74.00 -23.50 128.79
CA THR A 67 -72.69 -24.21 128.83
C THR A 67 -72.23 -25.29 127.80
N GLU A 68 -71.05 -25.00 127.23
CA GLU A 68 -69.80 -25.83 127.16
C GLU A 68 -69.76 -27.22 126.48
N GLY A 69 -68.67 -27.45 125.73
CA GLY A 69 -68.24 -28.77 125.25
C GLY A 69 -67.23 -28.69 124.10
N ALA A 70 -65.94 -28.94 124.37
CA ALA A 70 -64.87 -28.95 123.37
C ALA A 70 -64.27 -30.35 123.20
N ALA A 71 -63.87 -30.73 121.98
CA ALA A 71 -62.63 -31.48 121.67
C ALA A 71 -62.57 -31.91 120.18
N ALA A 72 -61.34 -31.99 119.67
CA ALA A 72 -60.93 -32.34 118.32
C ALA A 72 -61.26 -33.78 117.85
N GLY A 73 -61.19 -34.02 116.53
CA GLY A 73 -60.98 -35.35 115.96
C GLY A 73 -61.60 -35.57 114.59
N GLU A 74 -60.75 -35.52 113.56
CA GLU A 74 -60.83 -35.95 112.15
C GLU A 74 -62.04 -36.73 111.56
N ASP A 75 -62.05 -36.66 110.22
CA ASP A 75 -62.66 -37.55 109.23
C ASP A 75 -64.14 -37.37 108.82
N GLY A 76 -64.39 -37.63 107.52
CA GLY A 76 -65.63 -38.32 107.12
C GLY A 76 -66.81 -37.55 106.49
N ARG A 77 -66.61 -36.99 105.28
CA ARG A 77 -67.55 -37.06 104.12
C ARG A 77 -69.01 -36.53 104.18
N SER A 78 -69.44 -36.14 102.96
CA SER A 78 -70.81 -35.96 102.45
C SER A 78 -71.62 -34.76 102.98
N ARG A 79 -71.97 -33.74 102.18
CA ARG A 79 -72.66 -33.70 100.84
C ARG A 79 -74.18 -33.79 100.99
N GLY A 80 -74.90 -32.83 100.39
CA GLY A 80 -76.28 -33.08 99.98
C GLY A 80 -77.09 -31.83 99.69
N GLU A 81 -77.31 -31.53 98.40
CA GLU A 81 -78.64 -31.09 97.99
C GLU A 81 -79.63 -32.26 98.08
N SER A 82 -80.93 -31.92 98.08
CA SER A 82 -82.11 -32.74 97.76
C SER A 82 -82.95 -33.38 98.90
N SER A 83 -84.15 -32.81 99.02
CA SER A 83 -85.45 -33.42 99.33
C SER A 83 -86.05 -33.35 100.76
N LEU A 84 -87.24 -32.70 100.79
CA LEU A 84 -88.45 -32.98 101.60
C LEU A 84 -88.48 -32.71 103.12
N GLY A 85 -89.47 -31.90 103.56
CA GLY A 85 -90.03 -31.97 104.93
C GLY A 85 -90.28 -30.63 105.67
N LYS A 86 -91.53 -30.14 105.65
CA LYS A 86 -92.13 -29.27 106.71
C LYS A 86 -92.53 -30.16 107.92
N PRO A 87 -92.92 -29.68 109.14
CA PRO A 87 -93.44 -28.34 109.48
C PRO A 87 -93.00 -27.73 110.83
N SER A 88 -93.72 -26.68 111.25
CA SER A 88 -93.49 -25.75 112.38
C SER A 88 -94.15 -26.23 113.72
N PRO A 89 -94.28 -25.42 114.80
CA PRO A 89 -94.06 -25.88 116.17
C PRO A 89 -95.34 -26.25 116.96
N VAL A 90 -95.15 -26.70 118.21
CA VAL A 90 -96.21 -26.84 119.22
C VAL A 90 -95.84 -26.04 120.47
N TYR A 91 -96.64 -25.02 120.78
CA TYR A 91 -96.69 -24.36 122.10
C TYR A 91 -97.97 -24.84 122.82
N VAL A 92 -97.88 -25.13 124.12
CA VAL A 92 -99.06 -25.31 124.99
C VAL A 92 -98.89 -24.53 126.29
N GLU A 93 -99.77 -23.54 126.40
CA GLU A 93 -100.37 -22.87 127.57
C GLU A 93 -99.62 -22.63 128.89
N SER A 94 -99.67 -21.35 129.28
CA SER A 94 -99.42 -20.82 130.62
C SER A 94 -100.53 -21.17 131.62
N THR A 95 -100.19 -21.09 132.93
CA THR A 95 -101.15 -20.73 133.99
C THR A 95 -100.79 -19.35 134.58
N PRO A 96 -101.76 -18.57 135.09
CA PRO A 96 -101.74 -17.12 134.85
C PRO A 96 -101.54 -16.24 136.11
N GLY A 97 -100.92 -15.06 135.94
CA GLY A 97 -100.85 -14.06 137.01
C GLY A 97 -100.09 -12.76 136.69
N GLU A 98 -98.81 -12.84 136.28
CA GLU A 98 -97.88 -11.69 136.42
C GLU A 98 -97.47 -10.96 135.13
N THR A 99 -97.73 -11.52 133.94
CA THR A 99 -97.25 -10.97 132.66
C THR A 99 -97.94 -9.66 132.24
N ALA A 100 -99.19 -9.43 132.66
CA ALA A 100 -100.00 -8.29 132.21
C ALA A 100 -99.49 -6.91 132.70
N ALA A 101 -98.70 -6.86 133.79
CA ALA A 101 -98.20 -5.62 134.36
C ALA A 101 -96.93 -5.06 133.68
N ARG A 102 -96.10 -5.93 133.09
CA ARG A 102 -94.78 -5.56 132.57
C ARG A 102 -94.83 -5.00 131.14
N ALA A 103 -95.75 -5.50 130.31
CA ALA A 103 -95.87 -5.12 128.90
C ALA A 103 -96.27 -3.66 128.65
N ARG A 104 -97.02 -3.02 129.57
CA ARG A 104 -97.56 -1.66 129.37
C ARG A 104 -96.55 -0.52 129.51
N LYS A 105 -95.32 -0.77 129.99
CA LYS A 105 -94.35 0.30 130.31
C LYS A 105 -93.17 0.45 129.35
N HIS A 106 -92.93 -0.50 128.44
CA HIS A 106 -91.71 -0.51 127.60
C HIS A 106 -91.94 -0.62 126.07
N LEU A 107 -93.16 -0.93 125.63
CA LEU A 107 -93.52 -1.23 124.22
C LEU A 107 -92.97 -0.24 123.16
N LYS A 108 -93.02 1.08 123.42
CA LYS A 108 -92.68 2.09 122.41
C LYS A 108 -91.19 2.10 122.04
N ARG A 109 -90.31 1.84 123.01
CA ARG A 109 -88.86 2.00 122.81
C ARG A 109 -88.25 0.92 121.91
N ASP A 110 -88.78 -0.29 122.01
CA ASP A 110 -88.14 -1.44 121.36
C ASP A 110 -88.59 -1.57 119.88
N MET A 111 -89.77 -1.04 119.51
CA MET A 111 -90.19 -0.87 118.10
C MET A 111 -89.31 0.13 117.32
N GLU A 112 -88.94 1.26 117.94
CA GLU A 112 -88.08 2.27 117.31
C GLU A 112 -86.67 1.71 117.02
N LYS A 113 -86.23 0.69 117.78
CA LYS A 113 -84.92 0.07 117.63
C LYS A 113 -84.83 -0.90 116.45
N GLN A 114 -85.82 -1.78 116.25
CA GLN A 114 -85.84 -2.71 115.11
C GLN A 114 -85.97 -1.99 113.75
N LEU A 115 -86.73 -0.89 113.67
CA LEU A 115 -86.85 -0.14 112.42
C LEU A 115 -85.52 0.51 112.00
N ALA A 116 -84.69 0.91 112.97
CA ALA A 116 -83.34 1.40 112.71
C ALA A 116 -82.41 0.29 112.21
N GLU A 117 -82.45 -0.90 112.83
CA GLU A 117 -81.62 -2.05 112.45
C GLU A 117 -81.94 -2.56 111.02
N GLY A 118 -83.22 -2.68 110.65
CA GLY A 118 -83.62 -3.06 109.29
C GLY A 118 -83.25 -2.01 108.22
N SER A 119 -83.30 -0.73 108.58
CA SER A 119 -82.86 0.36 107.67
C SER A 119 -81.34 0.36 107.46
N HIS A 120 -80.57 -0.03 108.48
CA HIS A 120 -79.11 -0.16 108.40
C HIS A 120 -78.67 -1.25 107.42
N GLN A 121 -79.29 -2.45 107.49
CA GLN A 121 -78.92 -3.57 106.60
C GLN A 121 -79.12 -3.24 105.11
N PHE A 122 -80.21 -2.54 104.76
CA PHE A 122 -80.45 -2.14 103.37
C PHE A 122 -79.43 -1.11 102.85
N LEU A 123 -79.01 -0.18 103.71
CA LEU A 123 -77.95 0.78 103.39
C LEU A 123 -76.58 0.10 103.23
N GLU A 124 -76.32 -0.96 103.99
CA GLU A 124 -75.05 -1.70 103.94
C GLU A 124 -74.89 -2.45 102.60
N VAL A 125 -75.95 -3.13 102.13
CA VAL A 125 -75.96 -3.82 100.82
C VAL A 125 -75.88 -2.82 99.65
N PHE A 126 -76.59 -1.69 99.70
CA PHE A 126 -76.47 -0.66 98.66
C PHE A 126 -75.10 -0.01 98.63
N LYS A 127 -74.45 0.17 99.79
CA LYS A 127 -73.08 0.69 99.88
C LYS A 127 -72.06 -0.27 99.27
N GLU A 128 -72.26 -1.59 99.37
CA GLU A 128 -71.43 -2.55 98.64
C GLU A 128 -71.62 -2.40 97.13
N LEU A 129 -72.86 -2.35 96.64
CA LEU A 129 -73.15 -2.21 95.20
C LEU A 129 -72.57 -0.91 94.62
N ASP A 130 -72.73 0.21 95.34
CA ASP A 130 -72.19 1.52 94.96
C ASP A 130 -70.65 1.51 94.93
N SER A 131 -70.00 0.81 95.89
CA SER A 131 -68.53 0.63 95.86
C SER A 131 -68.05 -0.20 94.66
N ARG A 132 -68.81 -1.22 94.24
CA ARG A 132 -68.51 -2.02 93.04
C ARG A 132 -68.74 -1.23 91.75
N LEU A 133 -69.74 -0.34 91.73
CA LEU A 133 -70.01 0.52 90.58
C LEU A 133 -68.98 1.65 90.47
N ALA A 134 -68.60 2.29 91.58
CA ALA A 134 -67.52 3.27 91.64
C ALA A 134 -66.16 2.68 91.23
N THR A 135 -65.84 1.45 91.65
CA THR A 135 -64.61 0.77 91.19
C THR A 135 -64.66 0.43 89.70
N LEU A 136 -65.80 0.03 89.14
CA LEU A 136 -65.93 -0.17 87.69
C LEU A 136 -65.84 1.16 86.91
N GLN A 137 -66.45 2.23 87.40
CA GLN A 137 -66.33 3.57 86.84
C GLN A 137 -64.87 4.07 86.86
N ASN A 138 -64.13 3.79 87.93
CA ASN A 138 -62.70 4.09 88.02
C ASN A 138 -61.88 3.28 87.01
N HIS A 139 -62.19 1.99 86.78
CA HIS A 139 -61.52 1.19 85.75
C HIS A 139 -61.85 1.66 84.33
N VAL A 140 -63.08 2.07 84.06
CA VAL A 140 -63.48 2.65 82.75
C VAL A 140 -62.81 4.01 82.53
N ALA A 141 -62.74 4.86 83.55
CA ALA A 141 -62.01 6.13 83.48
C ALA A 141 -60.49 5.94 83.32
N PHE A 142 -59.92 4.90 83.95
CA PHE A 142 -58.51 4.53 83.76
C PHE A 142 -58.26 3.98 82.36
N MET A 143 -59.14 3.12 81.85
CA MET A 143 -59.07 2.59 80.48
C MET A 143 -59.15 3.72 79.44
N HIS A 144 -60.08 4.67 79.60
CA HIS A 144 -60.13 5.85 78.73
C HIS A 144 -58.85 6.68 78.80
N LYS A 145 -58.30 6.95 79.99
CA LYS A 145 -57.00 7.63 80.11
C LYS A 145 -55.87 6.87 79.42
N CYS A 146 -55.80 5.55 79.57
CA CYS A 146 -54.79 4.74 78.88
C CYS A 146 -55.00 4.69 77.37
N CYS A 147 -56.24 4.71 76.88
CA CYS A 147 -56.54 4.85 75.46
C CYS A 147 -56.17 6.24 74.92
N ASP A 148 -56.50 7.31 75.64
CA ASP A 148 -56.14 8.69 75.27
C ASP A 148 -54.61 8.90 75.29
N GLU A 149 -53.91 8.34 76.29
CA GLU A 149 -52.45 8.34 76.38
C GLU A 149 -51.81 7.51 75.26
N ALA A 150 -52.34 6.31 74.99
CA ALA A 150 -51.86 5.47 73.88
C ALA A 150 -52.10 6.13 72.52
N GLU A 151 -53.29 6.72 72.29
CA GLU A 151 -53.61 7.41 71.05
C GLU A 151 -52.73 8.66 70.87
N LYS A 152 -52.53 9.45 71.92
CA LYS A 152 -51.61 10.60 71.90
C LYS A 152 -50.15 10.18 71.67
N GLN A 153 -49.73 9.04 72.22
CA GLN A 153 -48.39 8.50 71.99
C GLN A 153 -48.24 7.90 70.58
N LEU A 154 -49.31 7.33 70.01
CA LEU A 154 -49.36 6.84 68.63
C LEU A 154 -49.38 8.02 67.63
N GLN A 155 -50.16 9.06 67.88
CA GLN A 155 -50.17 10.30 67.09
C GLN A 155 -48.79 10.96 67.08
N SER A 156 -48.16 11.16 68.25
CA SER A 156 -46.82 11.78 68.33
C SER A 156 -45.71 10.90 67.75
N THR A 157 -45.78 9.57 67.87
CA THR A 157 -44.84 8.68 67.16
C THR A 157 -45.11 8.60 65.67
N ASN A 158 -46.35 8.76 65.19
CA ASN A 158 -46.68 8.85 63.78
C ASN A 158 -46.18 10.17 63.17
N GLU A 159 -46.37 11.30 63.85
CA GLU A 159 -45.83 12.61 63.44
C GLU A 159 -44.29 12.61 63.42
N ALA A 160 -43.65 12.09 64.48
CA ALA A 160 -42.20 11.94 64.52
C ALA A 160 -41.69 10.97 63.42
N SER A 161 -42.40 9.86 63.18
CA SER A 161 -42.08 8.91 62.11
C SER A 161 -42.24 9.55 60.74
N LYS A 162 -43.29 10.35 60.51
CA LYS A 162 -43.51 11.09 59.26
C LYS A 162 -42.40 12.11 59.02
N ALA A 163 -42.03 12.90 60.02
CA ALA A 163 -40.91 13.84 59.93
C ALA A 163 -39.56 13.14 59.66
N LEU A 164 -39.33 11.97 60.27
CA LEU A 164 -38.17 11.12 59.96
C LEU A 164 -38.23 10.55 58.54
N LEU A 165 -39.41 10.18 58.04
CA LEU A 165 -39.60 9.58 56.72
C LEU A 165 -39.48 10.63 55.59
N GLU A 166 -39.99 11.85 55.82
CA GLU A 166 -39.76 13.01 54.95
C GLU A 166 -38.27 13.38 54.90
N LYS A 167 -37.58 13.43 56.06
CA LYS A 167 -36.13 13.71 56.12
C LYS A 167 -35.27 12.59 55.54
N ALA A 168 -35.69 11.33 55.70
CA ALA A 168 -35.03 10.18 55.05
C ALA A 168 -35.29 10.17 53.54
N GLY A 169 -36.47 10.63 53.09
CA GLY A 169 -36.81 10.85 51.70
C GLY A 169 -35.91 11.91 51.06
N SER A 170 -35.84 13.11 51.65
CA SER A 170 -35.00 14.19 51.14
C SER A 170 -33.51 13.82 51.13
N LEU A 171 -33.00 13.17 52.18
CA LEU A 171 -31.63 12.66 52.21
C LEU A 171 -31.38 11.56 51.16
N ARG A 172 -32.40 10.78 50.79
CA ARG A 172 -32.29 9.75 49.74
C ARG A 172 -32.27 10.38 48.35
N GLU A 173 -33.08 11.40 48.11
CA GLU A 173 -33.05 12.20 46.87
C GLU A 173 -31.74 12.96 46.72
N GLU A 174 -31.26 13.61 47.79
CA GLU A 174 -29.94 14.26 47.82
C GLU A 174 -28.82 13.24 47.57
N ARG A 175 -28.84 12.09 48.24
CA ARG A 175 -27.83 11.03 48.01
C ARG A 175 -27.88 10.53 46.57
N GLN A 176 -29.06 10.37 45.99
CA GLN A 176 -29.21 9.93 44.60
C GLN A 176 -28.73 11.00 43.62
N GLY A 177 -29.00 12.28 43.88
CA GLY A 177 -28.46 13.41 43.12
C GLY A 177 -26.93 13.55 43.24
N VAL A 178 -26.36 13.32 44.42
CA VAL A 178 -24.90 13.26 44.61
C VAL A 178 -24.30 12.05 43.90
N GLN A 179 -24.96 10.88 43.94
CA GLN A 179 -24.50 9.67 43.29
C GLN A 179 -24.55 9.78 41.75
N THR A 180 -25.58 10.42 41.18
CA THR A 180 -25.61 10.71 39.74
C THR A 180 -24.53 11.72 39.35
N LYS A 181 -24.34 12.81 40.13
CA LYS A 181 -23.22 13.75 39.92
C LYS A 181 -21.86 13.06 40.01
N GLN A 182 -21.66 12.16 40.98
CA GLN A 182 -20.43 11.37 41.10
C GLN A 182 -20.22 10.48 39.86
N SER A 183 -21.26 9.81 39.37
CA SER A 183 -21.16 9.00 38.15
C SER A 183 -20.86 9.83 36.90
N ILE A 184 -21.45 11.03 36.78
CA ILE A 184 -21.18 11.97 35.69
C ILE A 184 -19.74 12.45 35.76
N ILE A 185 -19.23 12.80 36.95
CA ILE A 185 -17.83 13.21 37.15
C ILE A 185 -16.87 12.06 36.84
N SER A 186 -17.16 10.83 37.26
CA SER A 186 -16.30 9.68 36.94
C SER A 186 -16.27 9.39 35.44
N LEU A 187 -17.42 9.49 34.75
CA LEU A 187 -17.48 9.34 33.30
C LEU A 187 -16.75 10.48 32.58
N PHE A 188 -16.94 11.72 33.03
CA PHE A 188 -16.24 12.89 32.51
C PHE A 188 -14.72 12.75 32.64
N LEU A 189 -14.22 12.41 33.83
CA LEU A 189 -12.78 12.17 34.03
C LEU A 189 -12.28 11.01 33.17
N SER A 190 -13.00 9.88 33.13
CA SER A 190 -12.58 8.73 32.30
C SER A 190 -12.52 9.02 30.79
N ARG A 191 -13.32 9.98 30.32
CA ARG A 191 -13.41 10.38 28.91
C ARG A 191 -12.49 11.54 28.53
N PHE A 192 -12.23 12.46 29.45
CA PHE A 192 -11.51 13.71 29.18
C PHE A 192 -10.16 13.85 29.88
N THR A 193 -9.73 12.84 30.65
CA THR A 193 -8.40 12.81 31.27
C THR A 193 -7.67 11.51 30.96
N LEU A 194 -6.34 11.60 30.82
CA LEU A 194 -5.45 10.46 30.71
C LEU A 194 -5.14 9.92 32.12
N THR A 195 -4.91 8.62 32.23
CA THR A 195 -4.37 8.04 33.47
C THR A 195 -2.88 8.38 33.61
N GLU A 196 -2.37 8.34 34.83
CA GLU A 196 -0.94 8.58 35.10
C GLU A 196 -0.04 7.61 34.32
N GLU A 197 -0.47 6.35 34.16
CA GLU A 197 0.22 5.35 33.34
C GLU A 197 0.26 5.73 31.85
N GLU A 198 -0.82 6.30 31.29
CA GLU A 198 -0.87 6.77 29.91
C GLU A 198 -0.02 8.04 29.69
N ILE A 199 0.00 8.95 30.68
CA ILE A 199 0.86 10.14 30.66
C ILE A 199 2.33 9.71 30.71
N GLN A 200 2.70 8.78 31.59
CA GLN A 200 4.04 8.20 31.64
C GLN A 200 4.36 7.44 30.36
N ALA A 201 3.41 6.71 29.78
CA ALA A 201 3.59 6.02 28.52
C ALA A 201 3.96 6.98 27.38
N VAL A 202 3.46 8.23 27.35
CA VAL A 202 3.77 9.26 26.33
C VAL A 202 4.99 10.13 26.67
N THR A 203 5.17 10.55 27.93
CA THR A 203 6.20 11.51 28.35
C THR A 203 7.50 10.88 28.86
N SER A 204 7.47 9.69 29.47
CA SER A 204 8.70 9.08 30.04
C SER A 204 9.68 8.61 28.95
N ARG A 205 10.97 8.55 29.29
CA ARG A 205 12.01 8.01 28.38
C ARG A 205 12.25 6.51 28.58
N ASP A 206 11.82 5.97 29.72
CA ASP A 206 12.13 4.61 30.16
C ASP A 206 11.22 3.55 29.52
N VAL A 207 10.02 3.95 29.08
CA VAL A 207 9.11 3.09 28.31
C VAL A 207 9.56 3.05 26.84
N PRO A 208 9.62 1.89 26.18
CA PRO A 208 9.94 1.80 24.75
C PRO A 208 8.77 2.27 23.87
N VAL A 209 9.06 2.73 22.64
CA VAL A 209 8.02 3.04 21.65
C VAL A 209 7.39 1.74 21.15
N GLY A 210 6.08 1.59 21.33
CA GLY A 210 5.36 0.36 21.04
C GLY A 210 3.85 0.50 21.23
N LYS A 211 3.15 -0.63 21.37
CA LYS A 211 1.67 -0.69 21.39
C LYS A 211 1.03 0.19 22.47
N GLU A 212 1.60 0.21 23.67
CA GLU A 212 1.10 1.00 24.81
C GLU A 212 1.24 2.51 24.56
N PHE A 213 2.40 2.95 24.09
CA PHE A 213 2.65 4.32 23.65
C PHE A 213 1.67 4.75 22.53
N PHE A 214 1.48 3.91 21.51
CA PHE A 214 0.57 4.20 20.41
C PHE A 214 -0.90 4.29 20.88
N ALA A 215 -1.35 3.37 21.74
CA ALA A 215 -2.70 3.41 22.31
C ALA A 215 -2.93 4.67 23.17
N ALA A 216 -1.94 5.08 23.97
CA ALA A 216 -2.01 6.31 24.77
C ALA A 216 -2.07 7.56 23.87
N MET A 217 -1.31 7.61 22.77
CA MET A 217 -1.43 8.68 21.78
C MET A 217 -2.79 8.71 21.08
N ASP A 218 -3.30 7.56 20.63
CA ASP A 218 -4.60 7.48 19.95
C ASP A 218 -5.74 7.91 20.90
N LYS A 219 -5.67 7.52 22.18
CA LYS A 219 -6.57 8.03 23.22
C LYS A 219 -6.44 9.53 23.44
N THR A 220 -5.22 10.07 23.43
CA THR A 220 -4.98 11.52 23.55
C THR A 220 -5.60 12.30 22.38
N GLU A 221 -5.56 11.77 21.16
CA GLU A 221 -6.25 12.35 20.00
C GLU A 221 -7.78 12.23 20.11
N GLN A 222 -8.31 11.10 20.59
CA GLN A 222 -9.75 10.94 20.86
C GLN A 222 -10.25 11.94 21.90
N ILE A 223 -9.52 12.13 23.01
CA ILE A 223 -9.82 13.15 24.03
C ILE A 223 -9.89 14.54 23.39
N ARG A 224 -8.94 14.86 22.50
CA ARG A 224 -8.88 16.16 21.82
C ARG A 224 -10.06 16.40 20.87
N GLU A 225 -10.51 15.40 20.11
CA GLU A 225 -11.71 15.53 19.26
C GLU A 225 -12.99 15.56 20.10
N ASP A 226 -13.09 14.76 21.17
CA ASP A 226 -14.20 14.84 22.11
C ASP A 226 -14.27 16.21 22.81
N CYS A 227 -13.13 16.81 23.16
CA CYS A 227 -13.06 18.16 23.72
C CYS A 227 -13.60 19.23 22.76
N ARG A 228 -13.66 18.97 21.46
CA ARG A 228 -14.28 19.88 20.48
C ARG A 228 -15.77 20.10 20.77
N VAL A 229 -16.45 19.10 21.33
CA VAL A 229 -17.85 19.22 21.78
C VAL A 229 -17.96 20.21 22.94
N LEU A 230 -17.03 20.17 23.91
CA LEU A 230 -16.94 21.11 25.04
C LEU A 230 -16.56 22.56 24.64
N MET A 231 -16.12 22.75 23.40
CA MET A 231 -15.78 24.05 22.80
C MET A 231 -16.91 24.63 21.94
N THR A 232 -17.92 23.82 21.59
CA THR A 232 -19.03 24.18 20.66
C THR A 232 -20.36 24.38 21.41
N GLY A 233 -20.33 24.49 22.74
CA GLY A 233 -21.52 24.71 23.58
C GLY A 233 -22.08 26.13 23.48
N GLU A 234 -23.34 26.30 23.90
CA GLU A 234 -24.08 27.58 23.83
C GLU A 234 -23.41 28.73 24.59
N ASP A 235 -22.70 28.43 25.69
CA ASP A 235 -21.95 29.40 26.51
C ASP A 235 -20.52 29.70 25.99
N GLY A 236 -20.12 29.16 24.83
CA GLY A 236 -18.78 29.31 24.27
C GLY A 236 -17.74 28.35 24.86
N PRO A 237 -16.43 28.61 24.63
CA PRO A 237 -15.38 27.68 25.01
C PRO A 237 -15.18 27.62 26.52
N THR A 238 -15.53 26.47 27.12
CA THR A 238 -15.35 26.24 28.55
C THR A 238 -13.86 26.26 28.94
N LYS A 239 -13.53 26.88 30.08
CA LYS A 239 -12.13 26.96 30.56
C LYS A 239 -11.49 25.56 30.71
N ALA A 240 -12.25 24.58 31.22
CA ALA A 240 -11.78 23.20 31.32
C ALA A 240 -11.47 22.60 29.93
N GLY A 241 -12.29 22.87 28.90
CA GLY A 241 -12.01 22.45 27.53
C GLY A 241 -10.70 23.06 26.99
N LEU A 242 -10.45 24.34 27.24
CA LEU A 242 -9.19 25.01 26.88
C LEU A 242 -7.98 24.39 27.59
N ASP A 243 -8.06 24.17 28.90
CA ASP A 243 -6.97 23.59 29.70
C ASP A 243 -6.66 22.12 29.29
N ILE A 244 -7.69 21.33 28.97
CA ILE A 244 -7.53 19.96 28.46
C ILE A 244 -6.94 19.96 27.03
N ILE A 245 -7.38 20.84 26.14
CA ILE A 245 -6.81 20.96 24.79
C ILE A 245 -5.34 21.40 24.85
N ALA A 246 -4.98 22.32 25.75
CA ALA A 246 -3.60 22.77 25.91
C ALA A 246 -2.68 21.65 26.43
N SER A 247 -3.12 20.93 27.47
CA SER A 247 -2.35 19.80 28.04
C SER A 247 -2.24 18.62 27.08
N THR A 248 -3.33 18.16 26.46
CA THR A 248 -3.31 17.10 25.45
C THR A 248 -2.47 17.47 24.22
N SER A 249 -2.49 18.72 23.77
CA SER A 249 -1.61 19.18 22.68
C SER A 249 -0.13 19.12 23.08
N SER A 250 0.21 19.45 24.33
CA SER A 250 1.59 19.32 24.84
C SER A 250 2.04 17.86 24.92
N TYR A 251 1.17 16.94 25.38
CA TYR A 251 1.47 15.50 25.41
C TYR A 251 1.62 14.93 23.99
N LEU A 252 0.75 15.31 23.04
CA LEU A 252 0.90 14.90 21.64
C LEU A 252 2.23 15.38 21.04
N GLU A 253 2.64 16.62 21.30
CA GLU A 253 3.91 17.15 20.78
C GLU A 253 5.13 16.42 21.35
N GLN A 254 5.13 16.12 22.66
CA GLN A 254 6.13 15.27 23.30
C GLN A 254 6.14 13.85 22.71
N GLY A 255 4.96 13.31 22.40
CA GLY A 255 4.79 12.05 21.68
C GLY A 255 5.45 12.09 20.30
N TYR A 256 5.13 13.08 19.47
CA TYR A 256 5.72 13.25 18.14
C TYR A 256 7.25 13.42 18.20
N GLU A 257 7.78 14.22 19.13
CA GLU A 257 9.22 14.39 19.33
C GLU A 257 9.90 13.06 19.74
N ARG A 258 9.23 12.24 20.55
CA ARG A 258 9.74 10.92 20.97
C ARG A 258 9.68 9.89 19.85
N ILE A 259 8.63 9.86 19.03
CA ILE A 259 8.58 9.05 17.80
C ILE A 259 9.71 9.46 16.86
N PHE A 260 9.91 10.78 16.65
CA PHE A 260 10.98 11.32 15.82
C PHE A 260 12.36 10.86 16.30
N ARG A 261 12.69 11.04 17.59
CA ARG A 261 13.98 10.60 18.16
C ARG A 261 14.19 9.10 18.02
N TRP A 262 13.15 8.30 18.26
CA TRP A 262 13.23 6.84 18.13
C TRP A 262 13.41 6.42 16.66
N CYS A 263 12.61 6.94 15.72
CA CYS A 263 12.76 6.67 14.29
C CYS A 263 14.16 7.05 13.80
N SER A 264 14.65 8.24 14.16
CA SER A 264 15.99 8.69 13.78
C SER A 264 17.11 7.79 14.33
N TYR A 265 16.96 7.24 15.54
CA TYR A 265 17.88 6.26 16.10
C TYR A 265 17.83 4.92 15.33
N GLU A 266 16.63 4.36 15.14
CA GLU A 266 16.44 3.09 14.45
C GLU A 266 16.85 3.16 12.97
N PHE A 267 16.59 4.28 12.28
CA PHE A 267 17.07 4.52 10.91
C PHE A 267 18.60 4.54 10.80
N VAL A 268 19.32 4.98 11.83
CA VAL A 268 20.79 4.90 11.89
C VAL A 268 21.27 3.47 12.14
N GLN A 269 20.50 2.64 12.86
CA GLN A 269 20.85 1.23 13.13
C GLN A 269 20.51 0.32 11.94
N VAL A 270 19.23 0.27 11.53
CA VAL A 270 18.75 -0.48 10.35
C VAL A 270 19.46 -0.01 9.08
N GLY A 271 19.83 1.28 9.02
CA GLY A 271 20.61 1.81 7.91
C GLY A 271 22.02 1.22 7.76
N ARG A 272 22.61 0.64 8.82
CA ARG A 272 23.93 -0.01 8.81
C ARG A 272 23.88 -1.50 8.49
N ASP A 273 22.80 -2.18 8.87
CA ASP A 273 22.68 -3.62 8.66
C ASP A 273 22.44 -3.97 7.18
N ALA A 274 22.94 -5.14 6.80
CA ALA A 274 22.74 -5.71 5.46
C ALA A 274 21.36 -6.39 5.31
N GLN A 275 20.67 -6.66 6.42
CA GLN A 275 19.33 -7.25 6.44
C GLN A 275 18.29 -6.14 6.66
N LEU A 276 17.53 -5.84 5.61
CA LEU A 276 16.59 -4.72 5.56
C LEU A 276 15.21 -5.05 6.18
N GLU A 277 15.21 -5.58 7.39
CA GLU A 277 13.98 -5.96 8.08
C GLU A 277 13.34 -4.76 8.81
N ILE A 278 12.08 -4.48 8.50
CA ILE A 278 11.31 -3.38 9.09
C ILE A 278 10.34 -3.92 10.13
N SER A 279 10.58 -3.54 11.38
CA SER A 279 9.64 -3.81 12.48
C SER A 279 8.27 -3.21 12.19
N PRO A 280 7.16 -3.88 12.53
CA PRO A 280 5.82 -3.29 12.45
C PRO A 280 5.69 -2.01 13.30
N THR A 281 6.48 -1.85 14.38
CA THR A 281 6.50 -0.61 15.17
C THR A 281 7.09 0.57 14.40
N MET A 282 8.05 0.33 13.49
CA MET A 282 8.65 1.37 12.63
C MET A 282 7.64 1.89 11.62
N ARG A 283 6.96 1.00 10.88
CA ARG A 283 5.93 1.36 9.91
C ARG A 283 4.80 2.19 10.56
N GLU A 284 4.38 1.77 11.74
CA GLU A 284 3.33 2.40 12.54
C GLU A 284 3.75 3.77 13.10
N ALA A 285 5.01 3.90 13.52
CA ALA A 285 5.63 5.16 13.93
C ALA A 285 5.75 6.17 12.78
N VAL A 286 6.27 5.74 11.62
CA VAL A 286 6.33 6.55 10.39
C VAL A 286 4.94 7.01 9.97
N THR A 287 3.94 6.13 10.06
CA THR A 287 2.54 6.45 9.74
C THR A 287 1.96 7.55 10.64
N ARG A 288 2.25 7.54 11.96
CA ARG A 288 1.86 8.66 12.84
C ARG A 288 2.65 9.94 12.55
N LEU A 289 3.96 9.86 12.27
CA LEU A 289 4.79 11.02 11.92
C LEU A 289 4.30 11.77 10.67
N ARG A 290 3.54 11.15 9.75
CA ARG A 290 2.92 11.84 8.60
C ARG A 290 2.07 13.05 8.99
N LYS A 291 1.50 13.06 10.21
CA LYS A 291 0.73 14.22 10.75
C LYS A 291 1.61 15.44 11.06
N ARG A 292 2.94 15.27 11.10
CA ARG A 292 3.96 16.31 11.33
C ARG A 292 5.05 16.18 10.24
N PRO A 293 4.80 16.66 9.00
CA PRO A 293 5.68 16.40 7.86
C PRO A 293 7.11 16.92 8.06
N GLU A 294 7.31 18.02 8.77
CA GLU A 294 8.64 18.58 9.09
C GLU A 294 9.52 17.54 9.82
N LEU A 295 9.03 16.97 10.93
CA LEU A 295 9.73 15.92 11.69
C LEU A 295 9.97 14.65 10.86
N LEU A 296 9.01 14.29 9.99
CA LEU A 296 9.17 13.15 9.08
C LEU A 296 10.30 13.41 8.08
N THR A 297 10.36 14.60 7.45
CA THR A 297 11.42 14.93 6.48
C THR A 297 12.81 14.93 7.12
N GLU A 298 12.95 15.41 8.37
CA GLU A 298 14.23 15.37 9.09
C GLU A 298 14.66 13.92 9.40
N ALA A 299 13.74 13.06 9.85
CA ALA A 299 14.02 11.64 10.11
C ALA A 299 14.39 10.89 8.82
N LEU A 300 13.66 11.13 7.73
CA LEU A 300 13.95 10.57 6.40
C LEU A 300 15.30 11.08 5.84
N SER A 301 15.70 12.31 6.14
CA SER A 301 17.02 12.83 5.77
C SER A 301 18.15 12.03 6.47
N SER A 302 17.97 11.71 7.76
CA SER A 302 18.91 10.90 8.55
C SER A 302 19.00 9.46 8.04
N LEU A 303 17.87 8.87 7.63
CA LEU A 303 17.83 7.59 6.92
C LEU A 303 18.64 7.68 5.61
N SER A 304 18.37 8.67 4.76
CA SER A 304 19.03 8.82 3.46
C SER A 304 20.56 8.95 3.57
N GLN A 305 21.05 9.70 4.57
CA GLN A 305 22.48 9.89 4.83
C GLN A 305 23.16 8.59 5.28
N THR A 306 22.46 7.79 6.10
CA THR A 306 22.94 6.50 6.58
C THR A 306 22.96 5.49 5.43
N ARG A 307 21.87 5.35 4.66
CA ARG A 307 21.77 4.46 3.50
C ARG A 307 22.79 4.79 2.40
N GLN A 308 22.99 6.07 2.08
CA GLN A 308 24.06 6.53 1.18
C GLN A 308 25.43 5.98 1.57
N SER A 309 25.76 6.10 2.86
CA SER A 309 27.07 5.71 3.39
C SER A 309 27.22 4.19 3.47
N ALA A 310 26.15 3.48 3.81
CA ALA A 310 26.10 2.02 3.84
C ALA A 310 26.20 1.42 2.44
N LEU A 311 25.40 1.87 1.47
CA LEU A 311 25.46 1.39 0.08
C LEU A 311 26.83 1.62 -0.56
N GLN A 312 27.45 2.79 -0.32
CA GLN A 312 28.82 3.07 -0.77
C GLN A 312 29.84 2.10 -0.14
N SER A 313 29.72 1.82 1.16
CA SER A 313 30.59 0.87 1.88
C SER A 313 30.39 -0.57 1.42
N HIS A 314 29.15 -1.00 1.21
CA HIS A 314 28.79 -2.31 0.70
C HIS A 314 29.29 -2.52 -0.74
N PHE A 315 29.19 -1.51 -1.61
CA PHE A 315 29.77 -1.59 -2.95
C PHE A 315 31.29 -1.73 -2.92
N LEU A 316 31.98 -0.89 -2.13
CA LEU A 316 33.43 -0.98 -2.01
C LEU A 316 33.87 -2.33 -1.41
N THR A 317 33.07 -2.89 -0.50
CA THR A 317 33.28 -4.23 0.05
C THR A 317 33.06 -5.32 -1.02
N ALA A 318 32.00 -5.22 -1.83
CA ALA A 318 31.75 -6.15 -2.94
C ALA A 318 32.85 -6.09 -4.02
N LEU A 319 33.38 -4.90 -4.31
CA LEU A 319 34.54 -4.71 -5.19
C LEU A 319 35.80 -5.40 -4.64
N THR A 320 36.18 -5.09 -3.39
CA THR A 320 37.53 -5.38 -2.85
C THR A 320 37.63 -6.65 -2.00
N ARG A 321 36.54 -7.08 -1.34
CA ARG A 321 36.50 -8.23 -0.40
C ARG A 321 35.52 -9.32 -0.80
N GLY A 322 34.48 -8.99 -1.58
CA GLY A 322 33.39 -9.91 -1.91
C GLY A 322 32.38 -10.05 -0.77
N GLY A 323 31.59 -11.13 -0.81
CA GLY A 323 30.56 -11.43 0.18
C GLY A 323 31.11 -11.97 1.52
N PRO A 324 30.24 -12.12 2.54
CA PRO A 324 30.61 -12.76 3.79
C PRO A 324 31.14 -14.18 3.52
N SER A 325 32.32 -14.50 4.08
CA SER A 325 33.11 -15.71 3.76
C SER A 325 33.84 -15.72 2.40
N GLY A 326 33.96 -14.58 1.71
CA GLY A 326 34.69 -14.47 0.43
C GLY A 326 33.93 -15.03 -0.78
N LEU A 327 32.63 -15.31 -0.61
CA LEU A 327 31.70 -15.75 -1.64
C LEU A 327 30.45 -14.85 -1.61
N PRO A 328 30.01 -14.26 -2.75
CA PRO A 328 30.71 -14.22 -4.04
C PRO A 328 32.09 -13.57 -3.94
N ARG A 329 32.98 -13.91 -4.86
CA ARG A 329 34.35 -13.39 -4.91
C ARG A 329 34.35 -11.86 -5.16
N PRO A 330 35.38 -11.12 -4.70
CA PRO A 330 35.50 -9.70 -5.02
C PRO A 330 35.46 -9.42 -6.52
N ILE A 331 34.67 -8.43 -6.92
CA ILE A 331 34.45 -8.08 -8.34
C ILE A 331 35.76 -7.63 -9.00
N GLU A 332 36.68 -6.99 -8.27
CA GLU A 332 37.99 -6.57 -8.78
C GLU A 332 38.87 -7.73 -9.27
N LEU A 333 38.61 -8.99 -8.87
CA LEU A 333 39.32 -10.15 -9.43
C LEU A 333 38.98 -10.39 -10.91
N HIS A 334 37.84 -9.89 -11.39
CA HIS A 334 37.45 -9.96 -12.80
C HIS A 334 37.96 -8.79 -13.63
N ALA A 335 38.75 -7.86 -13.09
CA ALA A 335 39.25 -6.68 -13.81
C ALA A 335 40.11 -6.99 -15.07
N HIS A 336 40.55 -8.25 -15.25
CA HIS A 336 41.20 -8.74 -16.46
C HIS A 336 40.23 -9.01 -17.63
N ASP A 337 38.92 -9.10 -17.34
CA ASP A 337 37.82 -9.21 -18.31
C ASP A 337 36.95 -7.95 -18.17
N PRO A 338 37.19 -6.91 -19.00
CA PRO A 338 36.47 -5.64 -18.95
C PRO A 338 34.95 -5.77 -19.05
N MET A 339 34.46 -6.71 -19.87
CA MET A 339 33.03 -6.93 -20.08
C MET A 339 32.37 -7.47 -18.83
N ARG A 340 32.98 -8.52 -18.24
CA ARG A 340 32.48 -9.11 -17.00
C ARG A 340 32.62 -8.14 -15.83
N TYR A 341 33.73 -7.41 -15.72
CA TYR A 341 33.95 -6.47 -14.63
C TYR A 341 32.90 -5.34 -14.61
N VAL A 342 32.62 -4.73 -15.77
CA VAL A 342 31.56 -3.71 -15.89
C VAL A 342 30.17 -4.33 -15.68
N GLY A 343 29.92 -5.52 -16.24
CA GLY A 343 28.65 -6.24 -16.05
C GLY A 343 28.35 -6.60 -14.59
N ASP A 344 29.31 -7.16 -13.86
CA ASP A 344 29.20 -7.52 -12.45
C ASP A 344 28.95 -6.27 -11.57
N MET A 345 29.61 -5.13 -11.87
CA MET A 345 29.36 -3.86 -11.18
C MET A 345 27.93 -3.36 -11.41
N LEU A 346 27.45 -3.33 -12.66
CA LEU A 346 26.11 -2.84 -13.00
C LEU A 346 25.01 -3.77 -12.47
N ALA A 347 25.23 -5.09 -12.50
CA ALA A 347 24.33 -6.08 -11.92
C ALA A 347 24.20 -5.91 -10.39
N TRP A 348 25.32 -5.70 -9.68
CA TRP A 348 25.32 -5.43 -8.25
C TRP A 348 24.55 -4.15 -7.91
N VAL A 349 24.74 -3.08 -8.69
CA VAL A 349 24.01 -1.81 -8.54
C VAL A 349 22.51 -2.04 -8.74
N HIS A 350 22.11 -2.74 -9.82
CA HIS A 350 20.71 -3.06 -10.11
C HIS A 350 20.04 -3.88 -8.99
N GLN A 351 20.72 -4.92 -8.48
CA GLN A 351 20.23 -5.72 -7.37
C GLN A 351 20.08 -4.89 -6.08
N SER A 352 21.03 -4.00 -5.81
CA SER A 352 21.02 -3.14 -4.61
C SER A 352 19.88 -2.11 -4.67
N ILE A 353 19.58 -1.57 -5.85
CA ILE A 353 18.43 -0.67 -6.07
C ILE A 353 17.10 -1.42 -5.86
N ALA A 354 17.00 -2.67 -6.32
CA ALA A 354 15.81 -3.48 -6.09
C ALA A 354 15.57 -3.72 -4.58
N ALA A 355 16.62 -4.10 -3.84
CA ALA A 355 16.54 -4.33 -2.40
C ALA A 355 16.23 -3.05 -1.59
N GLU A 356 16.85 -1.92 -1.94
CA GLU A 356 16.58 -0.63 -1.30
C GLU A 356 15.14 -0.16 -1.55
N ARG A 357 14.59 -0.45 -2.74
CA ARG A 357 13.19 -0.14 -3.03
C ARG A 357 12.22 -1.05 -2.29
N GLU A 358 12.50 -2.35 -2.19
CA GLU A 358 11.67 -3.29 -1.39
C GLU A 358 11.61 -2.85 0.08
N PHE A 359 12.75 -2.41 0.62
CA PHE A 359 12.82 -1.77 1.94
C PHE A 359 11.92 -0.54 2.05
N LEU A 360 11.99 0.40 1.11
CA LEU A 360 11.14 1.60 1.14
C LEU A 360 9.64 1.29 0.95
N GLU A 361 9.28 0.36 0.06
CA GLU A 361 7.90 -0.12 -0.12
C GLU A 361 7.36 -0.71 1.19
N SER A 362 8.17 -1.52 1.88
CA SER A 362 7.85 -2.07 3.21
C SER A 362 7.77 -1.01 4.31
N LEU A 363 8.55 0.08 4.22
CA LEU A 363 8.58 1.16 5.22
C LEU A 363 7.32 2.01 5.16
N PHE A 364 6.90 2.41 3.96
CA PHE A 364 5.68 3.19 3.76
C PHE A 364 4.41 2.31 3.76
N GLY A 365 4.54 0.99 3.65
CA GLY A 365 3.40 0.06 3.61
C GLY A 365 2.70 0.05 2.24
N VAL A 366 3.35 0.58 1.21
CA VAL A 366 2.84 0.55 -0.17
C VAL A 366 2.91 -0.89 -0.66
N LYS A 367 1.78 -1.43 -1.12
CA LYS A 367 1.74 -2.79 -1.66
C LYS A 367 2.63 -2.86 -2.90
N SER A 368 3.67 -3.69 -2.83
CA SER A 368 4.50 -3.98 -4.00
C SER A 368 3.62 -4.50 -5.13
N ASP A 369 3.78 -3.93 -6.33
CA ASP A 369 2.85 -4.10 -7.45
C ASP A 369 3.02 -5.45 -8.19
N GLY A 370 3.47 -6.48 -7.49
CA GLY A 370 3.67 -7.85 -7.99
C GLY A 370 4.67 -7.99 -9.15
N ARG A 371 5.45 -6.94 -9.44
CA ARG A 371 6.32 -6.86 -10.62
C ARG A 371 7.60 -7.69 -10.45
N MET A 372 8.02 -8.37 -11.51
CA MET A 372 9.34 -9.01 -11.55
C MET A 372 10.45 -7.96 -11.66
N VAL A 373 11.61 -8.25 -11.07
CA VAL A 373 12.81 -7.40 -11.16
C VAL A 373 13.18 -7.21 -12.63
N GLY A 374 13.27 -5.95 -13.07
CA GLY A 374 13.61 -5.56 -14.45
C GLY A 374 12.43 -5.20 -15.36
N SER A 375 11.17 -5.41 -14.97
CA SER A 375 10.02 -4.95 -15.78
C SER A 375 9.91 -3.42 -15.79
N ALA A 376 9.62 -2.82 -16.96
CA ALA A 376 9.48 -1.37 -17.11
C ALA A 376 8.37 -0.80 -16.20
N ARG A 377 8.66 0.31 -15.48
CA ARG A 377 7.66 0.97 -14.63
C ARG A 377 6.87 2.02 -15.41
N ILE A 378 5.55 1.84 -15.44
CA ILE A 378 4.62 2.94 -15.70
C ILE A 378 4.63 3.85 -14.46
N PHE A 379 5.29 5.00 -14.56
CA PHE A 379 5.09 6.11 -13.62
C PHE A 379 3.70 6.69 -13.90
N ARG A 380 2.75 6.54 -12.97
CA ARG A 380 1.41 7.12 -13.14
C ARG A 380 1.50 8.62 -12.84
N GLU A 381 0.88 9.45 -13.67
CA GLU A 381 0.87 10.93 -13.51
C GLU A 381 0.21 11.45 -12.22
N LYS A 382 -0.32 10.57 -11.38
CA LYS A 382 -0.68 10.83 -9.99
C LYS A 382 0.12 9.90 -9.08
N ASN A 383 1.37 10.28 -8.82
CA ASN A 383 2.17 9.66 -7.77
C ASN A 383 1.43 9.84 -6.42
N SER A 384 1.48 8.83 -5.56
CA SER A 384 1.22 9.07 -4.12
C SER A 384 2.34 9.98 -3.56
N GLU A 385 2.08 10.79 -2.54
CA GLU A 385 3.14 11.50 -1.80
C GLU A 385 4.24 10.53 -1.34
N GLU A 386 3.85 9.29 -1.03
CA GLU A 386 4.74 8.17 -0.70
C GLU A 386 5.65 7.77 -1.87
N GLU A 387 5.16 7.78 -3.12
CA GLU A 387 5.97 7.46 -4.31
C GLU A 387 6.96 8.58 -4.63
N GLU A 388 6.63 9.83 -4.34
CA GLU A 388 7.55 10.96 -4.49
C GLU A 388 8.67 10.88 -3.45
N TRP A 389 8.35 10.69 -2.16
CA TRP A 389 9.37 10.45 -1.13
C TRP A 389 10.22 9.21 -1.43
N MET A 390 9.64 8.12 -1.95
CA MET A 390 10.42 6.96 -2.38
C MET A 390 11.37 7.28 -3.54
N LYS A 391 10.94 8.07 -4.54
CA LYS A 391 11.80 8.48 -5.67
C LYS A 391 12.95 9.36 -5.19
N GLU A 392 12.69 10.33 -4.31
CA GLU A 392 13.70 11.22 -3.74
C GLU A 392 14.71 10.45 -2.86
N LEU A 393 14.21 9.60 -1.94
CA LEU A 393 15.07 8.76 -1.10
C LEU A 393 15.91 7.80 -1.91
N MET A 394 15.39 7.27 -3.02
CA MET A 394 16.14 6.39 -3.91
C MET A 394 17.27 7.11 -4.65
N ASP A 395 17.00 8.29 -5.22
CA ASP A 395 18.04 9.09 -5.87
C ASP A 395 19.12 9.53 -4.88
N LEU A 396 18.70 9.93 -3.67
CA LEU A 396 19.62 10.22 -2.58
C LEU A 396 20.46 9.01 -2.21
N ALA A 397 19.87 7.84 -1.97
CA ALA A 397 20.58 6.63 -1.52
C ALA A 397 21.72 6.22 -2.47
N VAL A 398 21.51 6.33 -3.79
CA VAL A 398 22.49 5.94 -4.82
C VAL A 398 23.54 7.04 -5.08
N LYS A 399 23.30 8.29 -4.70
CA LYS A 399 24.16 9.45 -5.04
C LYS A 399 25.66 9.28 -4.72
N ARG A 400 26.02 8.67 -3.58
CA ARG A 400 27.43 8.44 -3.20
C ARG A 400 28.09 7.25 -3.90
N LEU A 401 27.27 6.31 -4.37
CA LEU A 401 27.69 5.11 -5.10
C LEU A 401 28.10 5.47 -6.55
N CYS A 402 27.51 6.51 -7.13
CA CYS A 402 27.82 6.96 -8.49
C CYS A 402 29.30 7.28 -8.72
N VAL A 403 29.98 7.95 -7.77
CA VAL A 403 31.38 8.38 -7.92
C VAL A 403 32.37 7.21 -8.06
N PRO A 404 32.43 6.21 -7.15
CA PRO A 404 33.31 5.06 -7.33
C PRO A 404 32.91 4.19 -8.53
N LEU A 405 31.61 4.05 -8.83
CA LEU A 405 31.13 3.32 -10.01
C LEU A 405 31.66 3.96 -11.30
N GLN A 406 31.44 5.27 -11.47
CA GLN A 406 31.93 6.05 -12.61
C GLN A 406 33.46 5.96 -12.70
N GLY A 407 34.17 6.18 -11.59
CA GLY A 407 35.63 6.10 -11.56
C GLY A 407 36.19 4.74 -12.03
N ARG A 408 35.58 3.62 -11.61
CA ARG A 408 35.98 2.28 -12.04
C ARG A 408 35.65 2.01 -13.51
N ILE A 409 34.45 2.36 -13.99
CA ILE A 409 34.07 2.14 -15.39
C ILE A 409 34.93 3.02 -16.32
N GLN A 410 35.14 4.30 -15.99
CA GLN A 410 36.02 5.19 -16.75
C GLN A 410 37.47 4.70 -16.79
N GLN A 411 37.97 4.13 -15.68
CA GLN A 411 39.29 3.50 -15.64
C GLN A 411 39.35 2.32 -16.63
N THR A 412 38.35 1.43 -16.62
CA THR A 412 38.27 0.27 -17.53
C THR A 412 38.19 0.69 -19.00
N ILE A 413 37.39 1.71 -19.33
CA ILE A 413 37.29 2.28 -20.69
C ILE A 413 38.66 2.81 -21.15
N ARG A 414 39.34 3.61 -20.32
CA ARG A 414 40.64 4.21 -20.67
C ARG A 414 41.80 3.22 -20.80
N SER A 415 41.73 2.08 -20.11
CA SER A 415 42.73 1.01 -20.22
C SER A 415 42.51 0.08 -21.41
N GLN A 416 41.41 0.22 -22.17
CA GLN A 416 41.02 -0.77 -23.17
C GLN A 416 41.56 -0.44 -24.56
N GLU A 417 42.40 -1.32 -25.10
CA GLU A 417 43.00 -1.18 -26.43
C GLU A 417 42.08 -1.67 -27.57
N SER A 418 41.23 -2.67 -27.31
CA SER A 418 40.34 -3.24 -28.34
C SER A 418 39.06 -2.42 -28.51
N SER A 419 38.90 -1.83 -29.70
CA SER A 419 37.70 -1.12 -30.17
C SER A 419 36.43 -1.99 -30.09
N ILE A 420 36.52 -3.29 -30.37
CA ILE A 420 35.39 -4.24 -30.27
C ILE A 420 34.89 -4.33 -28.81
N VAL A 421 35.79 -4.38 -27.84
CA VAL A 421 35.42 -4.46 -26.41
C VAL A 421 34.87 -3.12 -25.92
N LEU A 422 35.45 -1.99 -26.34
CA LEU A 422 34.89 -0.66 -26.06
C LEU A 422 33.44 -0.53 -26.54
N TYR A 423 33.15 -1.01 -27.75
CA TYR A 423 31.78 -1.00 -28.30
C TYR A 423 30.82 -1.90 -27.51
N LYS A 424 31.25 -3.12 -27.16
CA LYS A 424 30.45 -4.02 -26.31
C LYS A 424 30.17 -3.42 -24.92
N ILE A 425 31.14 -2.72 -24.32
CA ILE A 425 30.96 -1.98 -23.06
C ILE A 425 29.95 -0.84 -23.23
N ALA A 426 30.03 -0.06 -24.32
CA ALA A 426 29.10 1.03 -24.58
C ALA A 426 27.65 0.52 -24.72
N ASN A 427 27.42 -0.55 -25.48
CA ASN A 427 26.08 -1.16 -25.63
C ASN A 427 25.58 -1.77 -24.30
N LEU A 428 26.45 -2.37 -23.49
CA LEU A 428 26.11 -2.85 -22.15
C LEU A 428 25.69 -1.71 -21.21
N LEU A 429 26.42 -0.59 -21.23
CA LEU A 429 26.08 0.61 -20.47
C LEU A 429 24.74 1.18 -20.93
N GLN A 430 24.50 1.27 -22.24
CA GLN A 430 23.24 1.74 -22.82
C GLN A 430 22.04 0.88 -22.39
N PHE A 431 22.17 -0.45 -22.40
CA PHE A 431 21.15 -1.37 -21.86
C PHE A 431 20.83 -1.09 -20.39
N TYR A 432 21.87 -0.86 -19.57
CA TYR A 432 21.68 -0.51 -18.16
C TYR A 432 21.14 0.93 -17.98
N VAL A 433 21.44 1.89 -18.85
CA VAL A 433 20.80 3.22 -18.86
C VAL A 433 19.28 3.08 -19.03
N VAL A 434 18.83 2.30 -20.02
CA VAL A 434 17.40 2.04 -20.23
C VAL A 434 16.78 1.33 -19.02
N THR A 435 17.45 0.31 -18.48
CA THR A 435 17.00 -0.45 -17.29
C THR A 435 16.87 0.44 -16.04
N MET A 436 17.82 1.36 -15.81
CA MET A 436 17.80 2.27 -14.65
C MET A 436 16.77 3.39 -14.80
N LYS A 437 16.61 3.95 -16.01
CA LYS A 437 15.52 4.89 -16.33
C LYS A 437 14.15 4.28 -16.04
N ASN A 438 13.99 2.99 -16.35
CA ASN A 438 12.78 2.22 -16.10
C ASN A 438 12.53 1.84 -14.63
N THR A 439 13.54 1.89 -13.75
CA THR A 439 13.39 1.46 -12.34
C THR A 439 13.33 2.61 -11.34
N ILE A 440 14.21 3.63 -11.49
CA ILE A 440 14.27 4.83 -10.61
C ILE A 440 13.59 6.04 -11.27
N GLY A 441 13.72 6.17 -12.60
CA GLY A 441 13.20 7.29 -13.38
C GLY A 441 14.32 8.03 -14.14
N PRO A 442 13.97 8.87 -15.13
CA PRO A 442 14.94 9.53 -16.01
C PRO A 442 15.79 10.60 -15.31
N ASP A 443 15.25 11.28 -14.29
CA ASP A 443 15.89 12.43 -13.65
C ASP A 443 17.05 12.08 -12.70
N ALA A 444 17.16 10.80 -12.33
CA ALA A 444 18.06 10.33 -11.29
C ALA A 444 19.54 10.58 -11.62
N VAL A 445 20.34 10.87 -10.58
CA VAL A 445 21.79 11.09 -10.68
C VAL A 445 22.48 9.86 -11.26
N LEU A 446 22.06 8.65 -10.92
CA LEU A 446 22.60 7.42 -11.53
C LEU A 446 22.36 7.39 -13.04
N CYS A 447 21.15 7.71 -13.50
CA CYS A 447 20.79 7.69 -14.91
C CYS A 447 21.63 8.69 -15.72
N LYS A 448 21.89 9.88 -15.15
CA LYS A 448 22.79 10.90 -15.72
C LYS A 448 24.23 10.39 -15.80
N VAL A 449 24.78 9.89 -14.69
CA VAL A 449 26.16 9.36 -14.61
C VAL A 449 26.38 8.17 -15.54
N LEU A 450 25.40 7.26 -15.68
CA LEU A 450 25.49 6.16 -16.64
C LEU A 450 25.40 6.67 -18.09
N THR A 451 24.58 7.67 -18.38
CA THR A 451 24.52 8.29 -19.73
C THR A 451 25.87 8.94 -20.07
N GLU A 452 26.41 9.81 -19.21
CA GLU A 452 27.75 10.42 -19.37
C GLU A 452 28.86 9.39 -19.58
N THR A 453 28.78 8.25 -18.88
CA THR A 453 29.77 7.17 -18.99
C THR A 453 29.59 6.35 -20.28
N THR A 454 28.36 6.24 -20.78
CA THR A 454 28.04 5.63 -22.08
C THR A 454 28.55 6.51 -23.22
N ASP A 455 28.32 7.83 -23.14
CA ASP A 455 28.81 8.82 -24.11
C ASP A 455 30.35 8.78 -24.19
N LEU A 456 31.04 8.72 -23.03
CA LEU A 456 32.49 8.56 -22.99
C LEU A 456 32.96 7.24 -23.61
N ALA A 457 32.21 6.14 -23.42
CA ALA A 457 32.54 4.84 -24.02
C ALA A 457 32.44 4.91 -25.55
N TYR A 458 31.38 5.50 -26.10
CA TYR A 458 31.23 5.72 -27.54
C TYR A 458 32.29 6.70 -28.08
N GLN A 459 32.61 7.79 -27.38
CA GLN A 459 33.68 8.71 -27.78
C GLN A 459 35.03 7.99 -27.87
N THR A 460 35.42 7.26 -26.81
CA THR A 460 36.67 6.49 -26.77
C THR A 460 36.72 5.42 -27.86
N PHE A 461 35.58 4.80 -28.19
CA PHE A 461 35.43 3.87 -29.31
C PHE A 461 35.66 4.55 -30.68
N PHE A 462 35.04 5.70 -30.93
CA PHE A 462 35.27 6.46 -32.16
C PHE A 462 36.73 6.93 -32.28
N ASP A 463 37.31 7.47 -31.20
CA ASP A 463 38.72 7.88 -31.15
C ASP A 463 39.67 6.70 -31.44
N SER A 464 39.36 5.51 -30.90
CA SER A 464 40.11 4.26 -31.14
C SER A 464 40.05 3.84 -32.60
N ILE A 465 38.87 3.86 -33.22
CA ILE A 465 38.71 3.56 -34.65
C ILE A 465 39.40 4.61 -35.52
N GLU A 466 39.25 5.91 -35.22
CA GLU A 466 39.93 6.97 -35.97
C GLU A 466 41.45 6.88 -35.84
N ALA A 467 41.97 6.41 -34.70
CA ALA A 467 43.39 6.09 -34.55
C ALA A 467 43.81 4.87 -35.37
N GLN A 468 43.02 3.78 -35.37
CA GLN A 468 43.25 2.59 -36.19
C GLN A 468 43.25 2.94 -37.70
N CYS A 469 42.30 3.75 -38.17
CA CYS A 469 42.22 4.17 -39.57
C CYS A 469 43.38 5.10 -39.98
N ARG A 470 43.79 6.02 -39.10
CA ARG A 470 45.00 6.84 -39.33
C ARG A 470 46.29 6.03 -39.29
N ALA A 471 46.33 4.92 -38.55
CA ALA A 471 47.45 3.99 -38.59
C ALA A 471 47.44 3.21 -39.91
N LEU A 472 46.29 2.68 -40.33
CA LEU A 472 46.09 1.96 -41.59
C LEU A 472 46.63 2.75 -42.80
N LEU A 473 46.23 4.02 -42.95
CA LEU A 473 46.71 4.92 -44.02
C LEU A 473 48.22 5.21 -43.99
N ARG A 474 48.92 4.94 -42.88
CA ARG A 474 50.37 5.15 -42.71
C ARG A 474 51.20 3.88 -42.90
N ILE A 475 50.56 2.71 -43.00
CA ILE A 475 51.28 1.45 -43.25
C ILE A 475 51.74 1.46 -44.70
N GLY A 476 53.05 1.68 -44.91
CA GLY A 476 53.67 1.38 -46.19
C GLY A 476 53.60 -0.13 -46.42
N LEU A 477 52.87 -0.56 -47.46
CA LEU A 477 52.83 -1.97 -47.83
C LEU A 477 54.17 -2.40 -48.41
N ASP A 478 54.46 -3.71 -48.34
CA ASP A 478 55.56 -4.28 -49.07
C ASP A 478 55.32 -4.13 -50.58
N ASN A 479 56.21 -3.39 -51.23
CA ASN A 479 56.17 -3.09 -52.66
C ASN A 479 56.79 -4.22 -53.51
N GLU A 480 57.57 -5.13 -52.90
CA GLU A 480 58.21 -6.25 -53.60
C GLU A 480 57.30 -7.50 -53.66
N ASP A 481 56.25 -7.59 -52.83
CA ASP A 481 55.30 -8.71 -52.87
C ASP A 481 54.60 -8.80 -54.24
N PRO A 482 54.82 -9.90 -55.02
CA PRO A 482 54.16 -10.10 -56.31
C PRO A 482 52.66 -10.36 -56.18
N SER A 483 52.14 -10.67 -54.99
CA SER A 483 50.72 -10.96 -54.79
C SER A 483 49.80 -9.80 -55.22
N VAL A 484 48.59 -10.20 -55.61
CA VAL A 484 47.47 -9.32 -56.03
C VAL A 484 46.28 -9.51 -55.07
N THR A 485 46.53 -10.14 -53.92
CA THR A 485 45.55 -10.44 -52.87
C THR A 485 45.41 -9.29 -51.87
N PRO A 486 44.27 -9.18 -51.16
CA PRO A 486 44.10 -8.20 -50.09
C PRO A 486 45.21 -8.30 -49.03
N PRO A 487 45.91 -7.19 -48.70
CA PRO A 487 46.97 -7.18 -47.69
C PRO A 487 46.45 -7.51 -46.29
N ILE A 488 47.30 -8.12 -45.45
CA ILE A 488 46.97 -8.48 -44.06
C ILE A 488 46.37 -7.30 -43.25
N PRO A 489 46.88 -6.05 -43.33
CA PRO A 489 46.25 -4.92 -42.65
C PRO A 489 44.79 -4.66 -43.05
N ILE A 490 44.38 -4.98 -44.28
CA ILE A 490 42.97 -4.90 -44.70
C ILE A 490 42.18 -6.06 -44.11
N LEU A 491 42.73 -7.27 -44.12
CA LEU A 491 42.07 -8.45 -43.55
C LEU A 491 41.78 -8.25 -42.06
N ASP A 492 42.75 -7.75 -41.30
CA ASP A 492 42.61 -7.46 -39.87
C ASP A 492 41.59 -6.35 -39.61
N HIS A 493 41.68 -5.22 -40.34
CA HIS A 493 40.74 -4.09 -40.20
C HIS A 493 39.30 -4.46 -40.56
N THR A 494 39.12 -5.22 -41.63
CA THR A 494 37.78 -5.71 -42.04
C THR A 494 37.22 -6.78 -41.11
N GLN A 495 38.07 -7.58 -40.46
CA GLN A 495 37.63 -8.50 -39.41
C GLN A 495 37.14 -7.73 -38.17
N ILE A 496 37.84 -6.67 -37.75
CA ILE A 496 37.37 -5.76 -36.68
C ILE A 496 36.02 -5.14 -37.06
N LEU A 497 35.89 -4.61 -38.28
CA LEU A 497 34.64 -4.06 -38.80
C LEU A 497 33.49 -5.11 -38.76
N ARG A 498 33.75 -6.35 -39.19
CA ARG A 498 32.78 -7.46 -39.15
C ARG A 498 32.30 -7.76 -37.73
N GLU A 499 33.21 -7.79 -36.76
CA GLU A 499 32.87 -8.05 -35.36
C GLU A 499 32.07 -6.90 -34.73
N VAL A 500 32.42 -5.66 -35.01
CA VAL A 500 31.66 -4.48 -34.55
C VAL A 500 30.24 -4.47 -35.16
N MET A 501 30.11 -4.75 -36.47
CA MET A 501 28.79 -4.85 -37.14
C MET A 501 27.94 -5.99 -36.58
N SER A 502 28.54 -7.14 -36.28
CA SER A 502 27.86 -8.28 -35.63
C SER A 502 27.37 -7.91 -34.22
N VAL A 503 28.18 -7.21 -33.43
CA VAL A 503 27.77 -6.69 -32.12
C VAL A 503 26.61 -5.71 -32.25
N TYR A 504 26.67 -4.78 -33.20
CA TYR A 504 25.56 -3.84 -33.46
C TYR A 504 24.27 -4.58 -33.80
N GLN A 505 24.31 -5.50 -34.78
CA GLN A 505 23.17 -6.31 -35.19
C GLN A 505 22.57 -7.10 -34.02
N SER A 506 23.40 -7.64 -33.12
CA SER A 506 22.94 -8.36 -31.92
C SER A 506 22.38 -7.47 -30.81
N SER A 507 22.63 -6.16 -30.87
CA SER A 507 22.18 -5.18 -29.86
C SER A 507 20.84 -4.52 -30.23
N LEU A 508 20.40 -4.63 -31.48
CA LEU A 508 19.12 -4.13 -31.97
C LEU A 508 17.96 -4.82 -31.25
N LEU A 509 17.06 -4.04 -30.67
CA LEU A 509 15.93 -4.57 -29.88
C LEU A 509 14.77 -5.13 -30.72
N GLY A 510 14.88 -5.09 -32.04
CA GLY A 510 13.88 -5.62 -32.99
C GLY A 510 12.66 -4.72 -33.23
N ASP A 511 12.52 -3.65 -32.43
CA ASP A 511 11.40 -2.68 -32.46
C ASP A 511 11.84 -1.31 -33.04
N GLU A 512 13.08 -1.20 -33.54
CA GLU A 512 13.67 0.00 -34.13
C GLU A 512 13.40 0.08 -35.64
N ASP A 513 12.96 1.25 -36.13
CA ASP A 513 12.70 1.48 -37.56
C ASP A 513 13.98 1.33 -38.40
N THR A 514 13.85 0.82 -39.64
CA THR A 514 15.01 0.58 -40.52
C THR A 514 15.84 1.84 -40.82
N GLU A 515 15.24 3.03 -40.74
CA GLU A 515 15.96 4.29 -40.90
C GLU A 515 16.84 4.63 -39.68
N GLU A 516 16.36 4.34 -38.47
CA GLU A 516 17.13 4.51 -37.23
C GLU A 516 18.32 3.55 -37.17
N GLN A 517 18.12 2.30 -37.60
CA GLN A 517 19.19 1.29 -37.71
C GLN A 517 20.30 1.71 -38.68
N VAL A 518 19.94 2.29 -39.83
CA VAL A 518 20.91 2.83 -40.80
C VAL A 518 21.62 4.06 -40.23
N ALA A 519 20.88 4.98 -39.60
CA ALA A 519 21.45 6.20 -39.02
C ALA A 519 22.43 5.92 -37.87
N GLY A 520 22.11 4.97 -37.00
CA GLY A 520 22.87 4.64 -35.79
C GLY A 520 24.29 4.16 -36.07
N PHE A 521 24.50 3.36 -37.13
CA PHE A 521 25.83 2.84 -37.48
C PHE A 521 26.55 3.60 -38.59
N LYS A 522 25.86 4.46 -39.35
CA LYS A 522 26.43 5.17 -40.51
C LYS A 522 27.78 5.85 -40.22
N LYS A 523 27.90 6.57 -39.10
CA LYS A 523 29.15 7.27 -38.73
C LYS A 523 30.33 6.28 -38.56
N ALA A 524 30.11 5.15 -37.90
CA ALA A 524 31.15 4.13 -37.71
C ALA A 524 31.54 3.49 -39.04
N LEU A 525 30.55 3.22 -39.89
CA LEU A 525 30.74 2.64 -41.22
C LEU A 525 31.54 3.58 -42.14
N ASP A 526 31.21 4.87 -42.18
CA ASP A 526 31.94 5.87 -42.96
C ASP A 526 33.42 5.97 -42.50
N ILE A 527 33.65 6.09 -41.18
CA ILE A 527 35.02 6.17 -40.61
C ILE A 527 35.84 4.90 -40.90
N MET A 528 35.24 3.71 -40.90
CA MET A 528 35.99 2.46 -41.13
C MET A 528 36.17 2.11 -42.61
N VAL A 529 35.17 2.38 -43.45
CA VAL A 529 35.18 1.92 -44.86
C VAL A 529 35.96 2.87 -45.77
N ASP A 530 35.83 4.19 -45.61
CA ASP A 530 36.47 5.13 -46.53
C ASP A 530 38.01 5.10 -46.47
N PRO A 531 38.65 5.06 -45.28
CA PRO A 531 40.11 4.90 -45.19
C PRO A 531 40.61 3.54 -45.70
N ALA A 532 39.77 2.49 -45.66
CA ALA A 532 40.11 1.20 -46.25
C ALA A 532 40.15 1.29 -47.79
N ILE A 533 39.15 1.95 -48.40
CA ILE A 533 39.13 2.23 -49.84
C ILE A 533 40.33 3.11 -50.23
N GLU A 534 40.58 4.20 -49.49
CA GLU A 534 41.69 5.11 -49.75
C GLU A 534 43.04 4.40 -49.65
N MET A 535 43.26 3.54 -48.64
CA MET A 535 44.48 2.76 -48.54
C MET A 535 44.64 1.78 -49.71
N CYS A 536 43.57 1.14 -50.20
CA CYS A 536 43.63 0.28 -51.39
C CYS A 536 44.17 1.06 -52.61
N ILE A 537 43.67 2.27 -52.82
CA ILE A 537 44.03 3.13 -53.96
C ILE A 537 45.47 3.64 -53.79
N ASN A 538 45.80 4.24 -52.63
CA ASN A 538 47.14 4.77 -52.34
C ASN A 538 48.23 3.69 -52.44
N ALA A 539 47.96 2.47 -51.95
CA ALA A 539 48.87 1.34 -52.07
C ALA A 539 49.06 0.90 -53.54
N ALA A 540 47.99 0.92 -54.33
CA ALA A 540 48.05 0.58 -55.75
C ALA A 540 48.87 1.63 -56.53
N GLU A 541 48.74 2.92 -56.20
CA GLU A 541 49.56 3.98 -56.78
C GLU A 541 51.04 3.87 -56.40
N GLN A 542 51.38 3.47 -55.17
CA GLN A 542 52.77 3.22 -54.78
C GLN A 542 53.38 2.03 -55.53
N LYS A 543 52.62 0.95 -55.74
CA LYS A 543 53.07 -0.22 -56.53
C LYS A 543 53.20 0.06 -58.04
N LYS A 544 52.66 1.18 -58.54
CA LYS A 544 52.70 1.60 -59.96
C LYS A 544 54.11 1.80 -60.54
N VAL A 545 55.11 2.00 -59.69
CA VAL A 545 56.51 2.16 -60.10
C VAL A 545 57.16 0.82 -60.45
N ILE A 546 56.63 -0.29 -59.92
CA ILE A 546 57.25 -1.63 -59.98
C ILE A 546 56.42 -2.63 -60.80
N LYS A 547 55.08 -2.50 -60.81
CA LYS A 547 54.16 -3.44 -61.46
C LYS A 547 53.50 -2.89 -62.75
N PRO A 548 53.12 -3.76 -63.71
CA PRO A 548 52.35 -3.36 -64.89
C PRO A 548 50.96 -2.81 -64.52
N ARG A 549 50.37 -1.99 -65.40
CA ARG A 549 49.07 -1.32 -65.17
C ARG A 549 47.94 -2.27 -64.78
N TRP A 550 47.93 -3.46 -65.38
CA TRP A 550 46.95 -4.52 -65.14
C TRP A 550 46.89 -4.97 -63.68
N ASP A 551 48.04 -5.30 -63.07
CA ASP A 551 48.09 -5.86 -61.70
C ASP A 551 47.58 -4.87 -60.65
N ILE A 552 47.74 -3.57 -60.91
CA ILE A 552 47.24 -2.46 -60.08
C ILE A 552 45.71 -2.46 -60.06
N GLN A 553 45.09 -2.63 -61.24
CA GLN A 553 43.64 -2.67 -61.40
C GLN A 553 43.05 -3.91 -60.71
N VAL A 554 43.66 -5.07 -60.95
CA VAL A 554 43.27 -6.36 -60.34
C VAL A 554 43.44 -6.32 -58.81
N PHE A 555 44.51 -5.71 -58.29
CA PHE A 555 44.74 -5.54 -56.85
C PHE A 555 43.62 -4.74 -56.18
N VAL A 556 43.30 -3.55 -56.70
CA VAL A 556 42.22 -2.71 -56.16
C VAL A 556 40.89 -3.45 -56.26
N LEU A 557 40.60 -4.10 -57.38
CA LEU A 557 39.34 -4.81 -57.56
C LEU A 557 39.18 -5.99 -56.58
N ASN A 558 40.26 -6.73 -56.31
CA ASN A 558 40.28 -7.81 -55.31
C ASN A 558 40.05 -7.28 -53.89
N CYS A 559 40.68 -6.16 -53.52
CA CYS A 559 40.51 -5.54 -52.20
C CYS A 559 39.09 -4.98 -51.99
N LEU A 560 38.55 -4.25 -52.97
CA LEU A 560 37.19 -3.70 -52.90
C LEU A 560 36.12 -4.81 -52.92
N SER A 561 36.31 -5.86 -53.72
CA SER A 561 35.39 -7.01 -53.73
C SER A 561 35.38 -7.75 -52.39
N TYR A 562 36.55 -7.89 -51.74
CA TYR A 562 36.63 -8.46 -50.41
C TYR A 562 35.94 -7.57 -49.36
N LEU A 563 36.19 -6.26 -49.39
CA LEU A 563 35.53 -5.28 -48.53
C LEU A 563 34.00 -5.31 -48.69
N LEU A 564 33.49 -5.40 -49.93
CA LEU A 564 32.07 -5.57 -50.21
C LEU A 564 31.51 -6.85 -49.57
N SER A 565 32.19 -8.00 -49.74
CA SER A 565 31.77 -9.28 -49.14
C SER A 565 31.77 -9.30 -47.60
N VAL A 566 32.44 -8.34 -46.95
CA VAL A 566 32.42 -8.17 -45.49
C VAL A 566 31.16 -7.43 -45.03
N ILE A 567 30.72 -6.42 -45.79
CA ILE A 567 29.55 -5.58 -45.47
C ILE A 567 28.23 -6.12 -46.05
N GLU A 568 28.28 -6.88 -47.16
CA GLU A 568 27.12 -7.46 -47.84
C GLU A 568 26.11 -8.17 -46.92
N PRO A 569 26.51 -8.96 -45.89
CA PRO A 569 25.57 -9.65 -45.01
C PRO A 569 24.72 -8.74 -44.09
N PHE A 570 24.99 -7.44 -44.03
CA PHE A 570 24.40 -6.51 -43.06
C PHE A 570 23.47 -5.50 -43.75
N GLU A 571 22.16 -5.68 -43.59
CA GLU A 571 21.09 -4.87 -44.23
C GLU A 571 21.27 -3.34 -44.05
N PHE A 572 21.72 -2.90 -42.86
CA PHE A 572 21.93 -1.47 -42.56
C PHE A 572 23.10 -0.83 -43.34
N THR A 573 23.90 -1.61 -44.08
CA THR A 573 25.06 -1.11 -44.82
C THR A 573 24.78 -0.82 -46.30
N LYS A 574 23.55 -1.07 -46.82
CA LYS A 574 23.18 -0.91 -48.24
C LYS A 574 23.64 0.39 -48.90
N ALA A 575 23.54 1.51 -48.21
CA ALA A 575 24.01 2.80 -48.71
C ALA A 575 25.52 2.81 -49.01
N LYS A 576 26.34 2.15 -48.18
CA LYS A 576 27.79 2.03 -48.37
C LYS A 576 28.15 0.91 -49.34
N GLN A 577 27.37 -0.18 -49.38
CA GLN A 577 27.49 -1.22 -50.41
C GLN A 577 27.39 -0.60 -51.81
N ALA A 578 26.43 0.31 -52.04
CA ALA A 578 26.29 1.03 -53.31
C ALA A 578 27.55 1.85 -53.68
N VAL A 579 28.14 2.57 -52.72
CA VAL A 579 29.38 3.36 -52.94
C VAL A 579 30.58 2.45 -53.28
N VAL A 580 30.75 1.33 -52.59
CA VAL A 580 31.80 0.36 -52.89
C VAL A 580 31.56 -0.31 -54.25
N GLN A 581 30.30 -0.61 -54.59
CA GLN A 581 29.91 -1.19 -55.87
C GLN A 581 30.14 -0.22 -57.05
N GLU A 582 29.88 1.07 -56.89
CA GLU A 582 30.19 2.10 -57.89
C GLU A 582 31.70 2.18 -58.16
N ALA A 583 32.53 2.14 -57.11
CA ALA A 583 33.99 2.09 -57.24
C ALA A 583 34.48 0.80 -57.94
N ILE A 584 33.83 -0.34 -57.66
CA ILE A 584 34.07 -1.63 -58.34
C ILE A 584 33.71 -1.53 -59.83
N ASP A 585 32.51 -1.05 -60.19
CA ASP A 585 32.07 -0.99 -61.59
C ASP A 585 32.86 0.04 -62.41
N SER A 586 33.24 1.17 -61.83
CA SER A 586 34.20 2.11 -62.43
C SER A 586 35.54 1.45 -62.74
N ARG A 587 36.06 0.61 -61.82
CA ARG A 587 37.31 -0.12 -62.05
C ARG A 587 37.19 -1.27 -63.03
N VAL A 588 36.04 -1.94 -63.07
CA VAL A 588 35.68 -2.95 -64.08
C VAL A 588 35.64 -2.32 -65.48
N ALA A 589 35.08 -1.12 -65.65
CA ALA A 589 35.07 -0.43 -66.93
C ALA A 589 36.50 -0.15 -67.46
N ILE A 590 37.41 0.33 -66.60
CA ILE A 590 38.82 0.54 -66.95
C ILE A 590 39.50 -0.78 -67.35
N LEU A 591 39.22 -1.87 -66.63
CA LEU A 591 39.74 -3.21 -66.98
C LEU A 591 39.19 -3.75 -68.30
N ILE A 592 37.92 -3.47 -68.63
CA ILE A 592 37.34 -3.86 -69.92
C ILE A 592 38.05 -3.15 -71.07
N GLU A 593 38.34 -1.85 -70.93
CA GLU A 593 39.07 -1.08 -71.93
C GLU A 593 40.53 -1.54 -72.08
N GLU A 594 41.26 -1.73 -70.96
CA GLU A 594 42.63 -2.25 -70.99
C GLU A 594 42.68 -3.67 -71.62
N HIS A 595 41.77 -4.57 -71.22
CA HIS A 595 41.70 -5.94 -71.75
C HIS A 595 41.26 -5.98 -73.22
N TYR A 596 40.38 -5.07 -73.64
CA TYR A 596 39.96 -4.91 -75.05
C TYR A 596 41.15 -4.55 -75.95
N HIS A 597 41.93 -3.52 -75.59
CA HIS A 597 43.11 -3.13 -76.37
C HIS A 597 44.16 -4.24 -76.42
N GLU A 598 44.40 -4.95 -75.32
CA GLU A 598 45.33 -6.09 -75.32
C GLU A 598 44.85 -7.24 -76.22
N ILE A 599 43.56 -7.62 -76.15
CA ILE A 599 42.98 -8.59 -77.09
C ILE A 599 43.13 -8.12 -78.55
N MET A 600 42.84 -6.85 -78.84
CA MET A 600 42.92 -6.30 -80.21
C MET A 600 44.35 -6.27 -80.76
N MET A 601 45.35 -6.08 -79.88
CA MET A 601 46.77 -6.21 -80.22
C MET A 601 47.16 -7.67 -80.47
N ASP A 602 46.76 -8.60 -79.59
CA ASP A 602 47.03 -10.05 -79.74
C ASP A 602 46.33 -10.64 -80.98
N ALA A 603 45.16 -10.11 -81.34
CA ALA A 603 44.42 -10.42 -82.56
C ALA A 603 45.07 -9.82 -83.82
N GLY A 604 45.94 -8.82 -83.69
CA GLY A 604 46.52 -8.07 -84.82
C GLY A 604 45.52 -7.16 -85.55
N LEU A 605 44.48 -6.69 -84.85
CA LEU A 605 43.43 -5.81 -85.39
C LEU A 605 43.50 -4.37 -84.90
N GLU A 606 44.23 -4.07 -83.82
CA GLU A 606 44.27 -2.74 -83.17
C GLU A 606 44.61 -1.60 -84.14
N GLU A 607 45.70 -1.69 -84.91
CA GLU A 607 46.10 -0.64 -85.86
C GLU A 607 45.07 -0.45 -87.00
N ILE A 608 44.39 -1.52 -87.39
CA ILE A 608 43.34 -1.51 -88.42
C ILE A 608 42.08 -0.83 -87.86
N ALA A 609 41.68 -1.15 -86.63
CA ALA A 609 40.54 -0.55 -85.94
C ALA A 609 40.76 0.96 -85.74
N LEU A 610 41.90 1.36 -85.16
CA LEU A 610 42.24 2.76 -84.93
C LEU A 610 42.30 3.59 -86.23
N THR A 611 42.71 2.97 -87.34
CA THR A 611 42.74 3.63 -88.67
C THR A 611 41.34 3.78 -89.25
N CYS A 612 40.45 2.80 -89.05
CA CYS A 612 39.04 2.87 -89.44
C CYS A 612 38.22 3.86 -88.59
N GLU A 613 38.56 4.02 -87.30
CA GLU A 613 37.87 4.94 -86.38
C GLU A 613 38.30 6.41 -86.57
N LYS A 614 39.58 6.67 -86.85
CA LYS A 614 40.15 8.02 -87.05
C LYS A 614 40.14 8.44 -88.52
N HIS A 615 39.29 7.83 -89.33
CA HIS A 615 39.21 8.04 -90.76
C HIS A 615 38.46 9.34 -91.09
N ASP A 616 39.14 10.30 -91.70
CA ASP A 616 38.50 11.42 -92.39
C ASP A 616 38.12 11.00 -93.82
N ASP A 617 36.89 11.29 -94.27
CA ASP A 617 36.32 10.97 -95.60
C ASP A 617 37.12 11.49 -96.82
N SER A 618 38.23 12.20 -96.59
CA SER A 618 39.09 12.85 -97.59
C SER A 618 39.94 11.88 -98.41
N GLU A 619 40.42 10.77 -97.83
CA GLU A 619 41.24 9.75 -98.52
C GLU A 619 40.62 8.34 -98.37
N PRO A 620 40.44 7.54 -99.44
CA PRO A 620 39.87 6.20 -99.31
C PRO A 620 40.77 5.25 -98.50
N LEU A 621 40.18 4.49 -97.56
CA LEU A 621 40.90 3.58 -96.65
C LEU A 621 41.83 2.55 -97.36
N SER A 622 41.56 2.19 -98.61
CA SER A 622 42.43 1.32 -99.42
C SER A 622 43.85 1.86 -99.68
N ARG A 623 44.09 3.17 -99.46
CA ARG A 623 45.40 3.82 -99.69
C ARG A 623 46.22 4.01 -98.42
N VAL A 624 45.55 4.18 -97.28
CA VAL A 624 46.18 4.35 -95.97
C VAL A 624 46.92 3.08 -95.56
N PHE A 625 48.18 3.20 -95.14
CA PHE A 625 49.14 2.09 -95.03
C PHE A 625 48.61 0.89 -94.21
N ALA A 626 48.04 1.12 -93.03
CA ALA A 626 47.54 0.07 -92.14
C ALA A 626 46.34 -0.70 -92.73
N THR A 627 45.55 -0.06 -93.59
CA THR A 627 44.31 -0.61 -94.18
C THR A 627 44.46 -0.97 -95.67
N GLN A 628 45.70 -0.99 -96.19
CA GLN A 628 46.00 -1.53 -97.51
C GLN A 628 45.62 -3.01 -97.61
N PRO A 629 45.18 -3.52 -98.78
CA PRO A 629 44.71 -4.90 -98.92
C PRO A 629 45.67 -6.00 -98.41
N GLN A 630 46.99 -5.78 -98.53
CA GLN A 630 48.01 -6.71 -98.04
C GLN A 630 48.12 -6.72 -96.50
N GLN A 631 48.05 -5.55 -95.85
CA GLN A 631 48.11 -5.43 -94.40
C GLN A 631 46.80 -5.88 -93.75
N LEU A 632 45.66 -5.52 -94.34
CA LEU A 632 44.34 -6.02 -93.94
C LEU A 632 44.29 -7.56 -94.01
N GLN A 633 44.82 -8.18 -95.07
CA GLN A 633 44.88 -9.64 -95.17
C GLN A 633 45.86 -10.26 -94.14
N ALA A 634 46.95 -9.57 -93.79
CA ALA A 634 47.85 -10.02 -92.73
C ALA A 634 47.20 -9.95 -91.33
N GLY A 635 46.48 -8.87 -91.02
CA GLY A 635 45.70 -8.72 -89.79
C GLY A 635 44.59 -9.76 -89.68
N LEU A 636 43.82 -9.99 -90.75
CA LEU A 636 42.78 -11.04 -90.79
C LEU A 636 43.35 -12.45 -90.60
N ARG A 637 44.58 -12.73 -91.07
CA ARG A 637 45.30 -13.99 -90.78
C ARG A 637 45.69 -14.11 -89.32
N SER A 638 46.19 -13.03 -88.72
CA SER A 638 46.51 -12.98 -87.29
C SER A 638 45.26 -13.25 -86.45
N PHE A 639 44.14 -12.60 -86.80
CA PHE A 639 42.85 -12.80 -86.13
C PHE A 639 42.31 -14.22 -86.30
N SER A 640 42.34 -14.79 -87.51
CA SER A 640 41.96 -16.20 -87.79
C SER A 640 42.75 -17.19 -86.93
N ARG A 641 44.06 -16.93 -86.75
CA ARG A 641 44.93 -17.72 -85.85
C ARG A 641 44.55 -17.51 -84.38
N TRP A 642 44.32 -16.26 -83.96
CA TRP A 642 43.93 -15.91 -82.59
C TRP A 642 42.59 -16.54 -82.20
N LEU A 643 41.57 -16.51 -83.07
CA LEU A 643 40.27 -17.19 -82.94
C LEU A 643 40.37 -18.72 -82.79
N SER A 644 41.56 -19.29 -82.99
CA SER A 644 41.84 -20.72 -82.86
C SER A 644 42.70 -21.04 -81.62
N MET A 645 43.03 -20.04 -80.79
CA MET A 645 43.76 -20.20 -79.52
C MET A 645 42.81 -20.38 -78.33
N SER A 646 43.31 -20.94 -77.22
CA SER A 646 42.48 -21.20 -76.02
C SER A 646 42.09 -19.93 -75.26
N ASP A 647 42.82 -18.84 -75.46
CA ASP A 647 42.65 -17.56 -74.73
C ASP A 647 41.33 -16.85 -75.10
N VAL A 648 40.68 -17.28 -76.18
CA VAL A 648 39.34 -16.85 -76.64
C VAL A 648 38.22 -17.30 -75.69
N VAL A 649 38.45 -18.37 -74.92
CA VAL A 649 37.45 -18.96 -74.01
C VAL A 649 37.73 -18.56 -72.56
N GLN A 650 39.01 -18.46 -72.18
CA GLN A 650 39.45 -18.02 -70.85
C GLN A 650 40.76 -17.26 -70.96
N SER A 651 40.77 -15.97 -70.60
CA SER A 651 42.03 -15.21 -70.48
C SER A 651 42.79 -15.62 -69.22
N PRO A 652 44.04 -16.12 -69.33
CA PRO A 652 44.86 -16.46 -68.16
C PRO A 652 45.21 -15.23 -67.30
N ARG A 653 45.10 -14.01 -67.87
CA ARG A 653 45.39 -12.73 -67.19
C ARG A 653 44.29 -12.32 -66.20
N LEU A 654 43.05 -12.80 -66.42
CA LEU A 654 41.92 -12.58 -65.51
C LEU A 654 41.89 -13.57 -64.33
N SER A 655 42.66 -14.66 -64.38
CA SER A 655 42.69 -15.68 -63.32
C SER A 655 43.13 -15.16 -61.94
N TYR A 656 43.85 -14.02 -61.90
CA TYR A 656 44.28 -13.33 -60.68
C TYR A 656 43.15 -12.55 -59.96
N LEU A 657 41.97 -12.41 -60.57
CA LEU A 657 40.80 -11.85 -59.90
C LEU A 657 40.17 -12.89 -58.97
N THR A 658 39.90 -12.52 -57.72
CA THR A 658 39.27 -13.42 -56.73
C THR A 658 37.82 -13.76 -57.07
N VAL A 659 37.09 -12.86 -57.74
CA VAL A 659 35.67 -13.03 -58.08
C VAL A 659 35.51 -13.54 -59.52
N GLN A 660 35.24 -14.85 -59.67
CA GLN A 660 35.03 -15.48 -60.98
C GLN A 660 33.93 -14.83 -61.83
N ARG A 661 32.85 -14.32 -61.21
CA ARG A 661 31.79 -13.59 -61.94
C ARG A 661 32.32 -12.34 -62.65
N LEU A 662 33.28 -11.63 -62.04
CA LEU A 662 33.90 -10.45 -62.64
C LEU A 662 34.85 -10.85 -63.78
N GLN A 663 35.56 -11.98 -63.67
CA GLN A 663 36.37 -12.52 -64.77
C GLN A 663 35.51 -12.71 -66.04
N THR A 664 34.38 -13.42 -65.92
CA THR A 664 33.47 -13.66 -67.05
C THR A 664 32.86 -12.36 -67.57
N LYS A 665 32.40 -11.45 -66.68
CA LYS A 665 31.84 -10.14 -67.07
C LYS A 665 32.84 -9.32 -67.89
N ILE A 666 34.09 -9.19 -67.42
CA ILE A 666 35.14 -8.41 -68.10
C ILE A 666 35.52 -9.05 -69.44
N HIS A 667 35.71 -10.37 -69.46
CA HIS A 667 36.09 -11.09 -70.67
C HIS A 667 35.01 -10.98 -71.77
N HIS A 668 33.76 -11.26 -71.43
CA HIS A 668 32.65 -11.19 -72.38
C HIS A 668 32.40 -9.76 -72.87
N ALA A 669 32.50 -8.73 -72.02
CA ALA A 669 32.35 -7.34 -72.44
C ALA A 669 33.44 -6.89 -73.43
N ALA A 670 34.70 -7.27 -73.20
CA ALA A 670 35.78 -6.99 -74.13
C ALA A 670 35.62 -7.74 -75.48
N LEU A 671 35.19 -9.01 -75.44
CA LEU A 671 34.89 -9.79 -76.64
C LEU A 671 33.71 -9.22 -77.44
N ALA A 672 32.64 -8.77 -76.76
CA ALA A 672 31.50 -8.10 -77.39
C ALA A 672 31.92 -6.78 -78.07
N LYS A 673 32.81 -6.01 -77.42
CA LYS A 673 33.38 -4.79 -78.00
C LYS A 673 34.23 -5.09 -79.25
N MET A 674 35.06 -6.14 -79.21
CA MET A 674 35.82 -6.61 -80.38
C MET A 674 34.92 -7.12 -81.52
N ALA A 675 33.81 -7.80 -81.22
CA ALA A 675 32.86 -8.20 -82.25
C ALA A 675 32.25 -6.97 -82.96
N LYS A 676 31.87 -5.94 -82.20
CA LYS A 676 31.35 -4.66 -82.71
C LYS A 676 32.39 -3.86 -83.51
N THR A 677 33.67 -3.86 -83.12
CA THR A 677 34.72 -3.19 -83.92
C THR A 677 35.14 -3.99 -85.15
N TYR A 678 35.12 -5.33 -85.10
CA TYR A 678 35.28 -6.18 -86.28
C TYR A 678 34.14 -5.99 -87.30
N GLU A 679 32.90 -5.80 -86.82
CA GLU A 679 31.75 -5.43 -87.63
C GLU A 679 31.96 -4.09 -88.34
N ASN A 680 32.35 -3.03 -87.62
CA ASN A 680 32.69 -1.73 -88.22
C ASN A 680 33.79 -1.85 -89.28
N ILE A 681 34.88 -2.61 -89.02
CA ILE A 681 35.92 -2.89 -90.03
C ILE A 681 35.32 -3.57 -91.27
N CYS A 682 34.44 -4.56 -91.09
CA CYS A 682 33.75 -5.23 -92.20
C CYS A 682 32.84 -4.29 -92.99
N GLU A 683 32.11 -3.39 -92.32
CA GLU A 683 31.31 -2.36 -92.98
C GLU A 683 32.16 -1.39 -93.80
N GLN A 684 33.20 -0.82 -93.19
CA GLN A 684 34.08 0.16 -93.83
C GLN A 684 34.78 -0.42 -95.07
N VAL A 685 35.20 -1.69 -95.02
CA VAL A 685 35.77 -2.41 -96.17
C VAL A 685 34.70 -2.67 -97.26
N ARG A 686 33.42 -2.84 -96.89
CA ARG A 686 32.29 -2.98 -97.83
C ARG A 686 31.80 -1.66 -98.44
N ARG A 687 32.08 -0.49 -97.82
CA ARG A 687 31.69 0.83 -98.36
C ARG A 687 32.40 1.12 -99.68
N LYS A 688 31.61 1.54 -100.68
CA LYS A 688 32.11 1.81 -102.04
C LYS A 688 33.04 3.03 -102.11
N GLU A 689 32.90 3.99 -101.19
CA GLU A 689 33.78 5.17 -101.12
C GLU A 689 35.25 4.80 -100.85
N ASN A 690 35.50 3.70 -100.13
CA ASN A 690 36.83 3.26 -99.72
C ASN A 690 37.63 2.52 -100.82
N LYS A 691 37.03 2.29 -102.00
CA LYS A 691 37.69 1.82 -103.24
C LYS A 691 38.48 0.50 -103.13
N TYR A 692 38.02 -0.44 -102.31
CA TYR A 692 38.53 -1.81 -102.32
C TYR A 692 38.05 -2.57 -103.57
N GLU A 693 38.98 -3.02 -104.42
CA GLU A 693 38.66 -3.66 -105.72
C GLU A 693 37.90 -4.99 -105.58
N ALA A 694 38.10 -5.73 -104.48
CA ALA A 694 37.48 -7.03 -104.23
C ALA A 694 37.14 -7.23 -102.74
N ALA A 695 36.43 -6.28 -102.13
CA ALA A 695 36.09 -6.25 -100.70
C ALA A 695 35.53 -7.58 -100.15
N SER A 696 34.59 -8.22 -100.87
CA SER A 696 33.99 -9.51 -100.47
C SER A 696 35.00 -10.65 -100.49
N THR A 697 35.90 -10.70 -101.46
CA THR A 697 36.96 -11.72 -101.58
C THR A 697 38.04 -11.53 -100.51
N LEU A 698 38.36 -10.28 -100.14
CA LEU A 698 39.32 -9.97 -99.07
C LEU A 698 38.78 -10.44 -97.71
N LEU A 699 37.56 -10.02 -97.35
CA LEU A 699 36.92 -10.42 -96.08
C LEU A 699 36.62 -11.93 -96.03
N GLY A 700 36.28 -12.54 -97.17
CA GLY A 700 36.01 -13.97 -97.30
C GLY A 700 37.25 -14.88 -97.36
N SER A 701 38.48 -14.34 -97.27
CA SER A 701 39.72 -15.13 -97.48
C SER A 701 40.20 -15.92 -96.26
N GLU A 702 39.79 -15.53 -95.05
CA GLU A 702 40.23 -16.12 -93.77
C GLU A 702 39.03 -16.19 -92.81
N ARG A 703 39.02 -17.11 -91.83
CA ARG A 703 37.98 -17.18 -90.79
C ARG A 703 37.99 -15.85 -89.99
N PRO A 704 36.85 -15.16 -89.77
CA PRO A 704 35.45 -15.62 -89.82
C PRO A 704 34.72 -15.36 -91.14
N PHE A 705 35.44 -15.22 -92.26
CA PHE A 705 34.90 -15.04 -93.62
C PHE A 705 34.04 -13.76 -93.79
N GLY A 706 34.29 -12.74 -92.98
CA GLY A 706 33.51 -11.51 -92.95
C GLY A 706 32.07 -11.69 -92.42
N GLN A 707 31.79 -12.79 -91.70
CA GLN A 707 30.50 -13.02 -91.05
C GLN A 707 30.59 -12.65 -89.57
N VAL A 708 29.88 -11.58 -89.18
CA VAL A 708 29.85 -11.05 -87.81
C VAL A 708 29.23 -12.07 -86.85
N GLY A 709 28.06 -12.64 -87.16
CA GLY A 709 27.43 -13.67 -86.31
C GLY A 709 28.26 -14.92 -86.06
N LEU A 710 29.21 -15.26 -86.94
CA LEU A 710 30.16 -16.35 -86.69
C LEU A 710 31.16 -15.98 -85.57
N VAL A 711 31.52 -14.71 -85.44
CA VAL A 711 32.37 -14.19 -84.35
C VAL A 711 31.64 -14.25 -83.02
N TRP A 712 30.41 -13.75 -82.96
CA TRP A 712 29.54 -13.86 -81.77
C TRP A 712 29.36 -15.31 -81.32
N GLN A 713 29.10 -16.23 -82.27
CA GLN A 713 28.99 -17.66 -81.99
C GLN A 713 30.29 -18.28 -81.46
N ILE A 714 31.46 -17.87 -81.96
CA ILE A 714 32.78 -18.34 -81.48
C ILE A 714 33.03 -17.87 -80.04
N PHE A 715 32.60 -16.66 -79.68
CA PHE A 715 32.72 -16.12 -78.32
C PHE A 715 31.64 -16.65 -77.35
N GLY A 716 30.67 -17.43 -77.83
CA GLY A 716 29.56 -17.91 -77.00
C GLY A 716 28.62 -16.79 -76.54
N LEU A 717 28.64 -15.65 -77.23
CA LEU A 717 27.81 -14.48 -76.95
C LEU A 717 26.54 -14.54 -77.81
N GLN A 718 25.42 -14.02 -77.27
CA GLN A 718 24.25 -13.70 -78.08
C GLN A 718 24.46 -12.32 -78.71
N GLU A 719 24.00 -12.13 -79.94
CA GLU A 719 23.94 -10.79 -80.55
C GLU A 719 22.97 -9.94 -79.74
N ASP A 720 23.43 -8.77 -79.25
CA ASP A 720 22.60 -7.78 -78.56
C ASP A 720 21.57 -7.21 -79.55
N GLY A 721 20.42 -7.86 -79.70
CA GLY A 721 19.32 -7.39 -80.53
C GLY A 721 18.54 -6.25 -79.87
N ASP A 722 19.03 -5.01 -80.03
CA ASP A 722 18.31 -3.74 -79.83
C ASP A 722 17.26 -3.68 -78.68
N GLU A 723 17.64 -4.05 -77.45
CA GLU A 723 16.79 -3.83 -76.25
C GLU A 723 16.83 -2.37 -75.73
N GLU A 724 16.98 -1.38 -76.61
CA GLU A 724 16.88 0.06 -76.28
C GLU A 724 15.57 0.72 -76.76
N THR A 725 14.57 -0.08 -77.18
CA THR A 725 13.21 0.40 -77.45
C THR A 725 12.11 -0.48 -76.84
N ARG A 726 11.92 -0.38 -75.50
CA ARG A 726 10.63 -0.65 -74.84
C ARG A 726 10.46 0.03 -73.50
#